data_AF-A0A640N370-F1
#
_entry.id   AF-A0A640N370-F1
#
_cell.length_a   1.000
_cell.length_b   1.000
_cell.length_c   1.000
_cell.angle_alpha   90.00
_cell.angle_beta   90.00
_cell.angle_gamma   90.00
#
_symmetry.space_group_name_H-M   'P 1'
#
loop_
_entity.id
_entity.type
_entity.pdbx_description
1 polymer ?
#
loop_
_entity_poly.entity_id
_entity_poly.type
_entity_poly.pdbx_seq_one_letter_code
_entity_poly.pdbx_strand_id
1 'polypeptide(L)'
;MADAPKLTGEETIKQSYYKINMAIDNSNDALKTAKDSLTSPVSNARIDPKAVTKDKLGDDVDYQTTALGGAIIGDNVMWEKVAIFGPKSNMTEEFTDNNELEFGKKLLKLTVTSTSNYKQLLNPGTSEHANAGVEIPVYAKRYKKISGALNYKINKATGETLIRAGITVRYTDGTIQKSTMFNLKADGKEYADVFEQDIDNTKTISSMYLYISGGDVNDVIKISYVSFWMGKTNDNIFDKSLLLSKIGDVDSSVTIIKENNRINWFTDAKNIIQNKPMIKQGNELESSGSFLQKGIKNLNVNNIMGTPFWFEFECNSDSATPYFRFELPELMKKLHEIRQSGLKLSKVNATVELYFPYNLKHNVTYRLLSKKITGEWHFFPLKTITKNTGAQTITIQLNEDIDSVIDTLGDYLTVYVTFQSALNTQKVYLGWMDIWMDDDKQVLFSENFDGRAILPGTVVEQSLEKSLQEKINGTTVSNNPKKQLRVAMTGSSITWGKGLLDDGFVREIDYYLRDYLSNTYLHSDPSLLFKGANSIITNEKFYKRTARKMTGTESSVSFSLVGDELSIVHGLERSNKGAAIIELYVDGQLYDTFSNYNTEPYGNTVVNAIGDGTTVKFDLGRAFTYNHVVKVNGITLVGKINDAESGATFPNGHDYMIIRKYGQNPDTQETEVHHFLYLKNAPAARANIEVTMSYGENIIYTKSTIGEITESIEGALESRYGDDEISFDPANPAALSSGLDFRETDERSVKTWNFAEYKEREFMFKIKGYDPRANKTVSPYFILNFITNRMHYIMNAGIGGWTAEKLYNDNGLRNYHYLMRFDPDILFVESGTNDDWDSANQFVATKTITDVTEAALRRYPTLWLKSSKYVAVDNYTIETAALTIEEVTRNSVKINGTNTDLSSVKKGDYLIIGDYHFDEREVVTRIIDTWDIATRTATFKKPLKPQEILNIRKLSDLTGRTVMVKRIDGFISWLDKVVDGVRQYNEDVQIGLVSTGLCAFTTRLLLGYPDKIKELALQKECTFANAFDFIKRFQYNQTRVGSAFLNSANNTTSSGSNEYNLVNASGVDINVAQKLRGIRNYSIKVDGIERYGDGCYIDNAYGYYFKPATTSSNLTIDNWNNKVTTKIAADYVTTKLVFTKDIPPNGAKIEVSFSTEKWSSDDCHMGSLGGIHMYKNSLIDAMQIMICKSIG
;
A
#
# COMPACT_ATOMS: atom_id res chain seq x y z
N MET A 1 -13.74 -4.35 -38.53
CA MET A 1 -13.70 -3.74 -39.88
C MET A 1 -14.44 -4.67 -40.83
N ALA A 2 -15.40 -4.15 -41.61
CA ALA A 2 -16.12 -4.92 -42.63
C ALA A 2 -15.25 -5.06 -43.89
N ASP A 3 -15.30 -6.22 -44.55
CA ASP A 3 -14.46 -6.56 -45.71
C ASP A 3 -14.65 -5.59 -46.88
N ALA A 4 -13.69 -4.69 -47.08
CA ALA A 4 -13.57 -3.92 -48.31
C ALA A 4 -12.78 -4.75 -49.36
N PRO A 5 -13.22 -4.81 -50.63
CA PRO A 5 -12.50 -5.54 -51.67
C PRO A 5 -11.11 -4.94 -51.87
N LYS A 6 -10.05 -5.75 -51.73
CA LYS A 6 -8.67 -5.33 -52.01
C LYS A 6 -8.48 -5.09 -53.52
N LEU A 7 -7.77 -4.01 -53.85
CA LEU A 7 -7.25 -3.77 -55.20
C LEU A 7 -6.04 -4.68 -55.41
N THR A 8 -6.04 -5.46 -56.48
CA THR A 8 -4.97 -6.41 -56.78
C THR A 8 -3.95 -5.87 -57.78
N GLY A 9 -4.19 -4.67 -58.34
CA GLY A 9 -3.27 -3.97 -59.23
C GLY A 9 -3.37 -4.41 -60.70
N GLU A 10 -4.22 -5.40 -61.00
CA GLU A 10 -4.50 -5.88 -62.35
C GLU A 10 -5.83 -5.33 -62.90
N GLU A 11 -6.57 -4.56 -62.10
CA GLU A 11 -7.85 -4.01 -62.50
C GLU A 11 -7.72 -2.78 -63.41
N THR A 12 -8.62 -2.65 -64.38
CA THR A 12 -8.73 -1.42 -65.17
C THR A 12 -9.12 -0.25 -64.26
N ILE A 13 -8.71 0.98 -64.60
CA ILE A 13 -9.02 2.19 -63.80
C ILE A 13 -10.50 2.27 -63.43
N LYS A 14 -11.40 1.89 -64.35
CA LYS A 14 -12.86 1.89 -64.12
C LYS A 14 -13.30 0.87 -63.06
N GLN A 15 -12.66 -0.30 -63.00
CA GLN A 15 -12.92 -1.34 -62.00
C GLN A 15 -12.32 -0.95 -60.64
N SER A 16 -11.14 -0.33 -60.61
CA SER A 16 -10.54 0.19 -59.38
C SER A 16 -11.41 1.28 -58.76
N TYR A 17 -11.93 2.19 -59.59
CA TYR A 17 -12.82 3.27 -59.15
C TYR A 17 -14.11 2.73 -58.51
N TYR A 18 -14.69 1.68 -59.10
CA TYR A 18 -15.88 1.02 -58.56
C TYR A 18 -15.59 0.35 -57.20
N LYS A 19 -14.46 -0.36 -57.06
CA LYS A 19 -14.07 -1.03 -55.80
C LYS A 19 -13.77 -0.03 -54.67
N ILE A 20 -13.13 1.09 -54.99
CA ILE A 20 -12.86 2.18 -54.02
C ILE A 20 -14.17 2.80 -53.55
N ASN A 21 -15.10 3.11 -54.46
CA ASN A 21 -16.40 3.67 -54.08
C ASN A 21 -17.21 2.68 -53.24
N MET A 22 -17.20 1.38 -53.56
CA MET A 22 -17.82 0.36 -52.71
C MET A 22 -17.20 0.28 -51.31
N ALA A 23 -15.88 0.44 -51.18
CA ALA A 23 -15.23 0.45 -49.87
C ALA A 23 -15.64 1.69 -49.05
N ILE A 24 -15.73 2.85 -49.69
CA ILE A 24 -16.21 4.10 -49.08
C ILE A 24 -17.67 3.97 -48.67
N ASP A 25 -18.52 3.41 -49.52
CA ASP A 25 -19.94 3.19 -49.21
C ASP A 25 -20.13 2.20 -48.06
N ASN A 26 -19.34 1.10 -48.01
CA ASN A 26 -19.36 0.15 -46.90
C ASN A 26 -18.87 0.78 -45.59
N SER A 27 -17.85 1.65 -45.63
CA SER A 27 -17.40 2.41 -44.46
C SER A 27 -18.45 3.44 -44.01
N ASN A 28 -19.12 4.10 -44.96
CA ASN A 28 -20.20 5.04 -44.67
C ASN A 28 -21.44 4.34 -44.11
N ASP A 29 -21.81 3.16 -44.60
CA ASP A 29 -22.91 2.36 -44.05
C ASP A 29 -22.58 1.80 -42.66
N ALA A 30 -21.32 1.43 -42.41
CA ALA A 30 -20.87 1.03 -41.07
C ALA A 30 -20.92 2.22 -40.08
N LEU A 31 -20.50 3.41 -40.52
CA LEU A 31 -20.61 4.66 -39.74
C LEU A 31 -22.07 5.08 -39.55
N LYS A 32 -22.93 4.87 -40.53
CA LYS A 32 -24.37 5.14 -40.44
C LYS A 32 -25.07 4.18 -39.49
N THR A 33 -24.70 2.89 -39.50
CA THR A 33 -25.19 1.89 -38.54
C THR A 33 -24.73 2.20 -37.10
N ALA A 34 -23.50 2.70 -36.92
CA ALA A 34 -23.00 3.15 -35.63
C ALA A 34 -23.61 4.48 -35.16
N LYS A 35 -24.02 5.35 -36.09
CA LYS A 35 -24.70 6.62 -35.79
C LYS A 35 -26.19 6.41 -35.50
N ASP A 36 -26.85 5.53 -36.24
CA ASP A 36 -28.25 5.15 -36.06
C ASP A 36 -28.47 4.35 -34.75
N SER A 37 -27.45 3.63 -34.27
CA SER A 37 -27.45 3.00 -32.92
C SER A 37 -27.23 3.98 -31.76
N LEU A 38 -26.70 5.18 -32.04
CA LEU A 38 -26.47 6.23 -31.05
C LEU A 38 -27.61 7.29 -30.99
N THR A 39 -28.58 7.27 -31.92
CA THR A 39 -29.61 8.33 -31.99
C THR A 39 -31.08 7.87 -32.13
N SER A 40 -31.45 6.62 -31.84
CA SER A 40 -32.87 6.24 -31.67
C SER A 40 -33.18 5.76 -30.24
N PRO A 41 -34.23 6.29 -29.58
CA PRO A 41 -34.54 5.99 -28.18
C PRO A 41 -35.14 4.58 -28.07
N VAL A 42 -34.55 3.72 -27.23
CA VAL A 42 -35.14 2.42 -26.93
C VAL A 42 -36.35 2.63 -26.01
N SER A 43 -37.55 2.47 -26.57
CA SER A 43 -38.83 2.49 -25.88
C SER A 43 -39.07 1.21 -25.06
N ASN A 44 -39.61 1.38 -23.85
CA ASN A 44 -39.87 0.42 -22.76
C ASN A 44 -40.81 -0.79 -23.06
N ALA A 45 -40.66 -1.57 -24.14
CA ALA A 45 -41.53 -2.75 -24.29
C ALA A 45 -40.92 -3.93 -25.06
N ARG A 46 -40.52 -4.95 -24.28
CA ARG A 46 -40.36 -6.39 -24.55
C ARG A 46 -38.98 -6.97 -24.24
N ILE A 47 -38.62 -6.91 -22.96
CA ILE A 47 -38.03 -8.06 -22.26
C ILE A 47 -38.94 -8.32 -21.06
N ASP A 48 -39.65 -9.45 -21.11
CA ASP A 48 -40.48 -10.00 -20.03
C ASP A 48 -39.56 -10.41 -18.86
N PRO A 49 -39.81 -9.96 -17.61
CA PRO A 49 -38.87 -10.07 -16.50
C PRO A 49 -38.79 -11.51 -15.95
N LYS A 50 -37.98 -12.34 -16.59
CA LYS A 50 -37.18 -13.36 -15.90
C LYS A 50 -35.68 -13.20 -16.19
N ALA A 51 -35.29 -11.98 -16.55
CA ALA A 51 -33.90 -11.55 -16.58
C ALA A 51 -33.35 -11.55 -15.15
N VAL A 52 -32.29 -12.32 -14.98
CA VAL A 52 -31.32 -12.24 -13.89
C VAL A 52 -31.11 -10.78 -13.50
N THR A 53 -31.60 -10.39 -12.33
CA THR A 53 -31.39 -9.05 -11.78
C THR A 53 -29.97 -8.94 -11.24
N LYS A 54 -29.44 -7.72 -11.07
CA LYS A 54 -28.17 -7.49 -10.38
C LYS A 54 -28.18 -8.08 -8.96
N ASP A 55 -29.36 -8.14 -8.35
CA ASP A 55 -29.59 -8.80 -7.07
C ASP A 55 -29.54 -10.33 -7.20
N LYS A 56 -29.99 -10.92 -8.32
CA LYS A 56 -29.94 -12.37 -8.57
C LYS A 56 -28.57 -12.87 -9.05
N LEU A 57 -27.82 -12.04 -9.78
CA LEU A 57 -26.37 -12.22 -10.00
C LEU A 57 -25.59 -11.98 -8.71
N GLY A 58 -26.06 -11.06 -7.87
CA GLY A 58 -25.61 -10.88 -6.49
C GLY A 58 -25.79 -12.17 -5.70
N ASP A 59 -26.99 -12.74 -5.70
CA ASP A 59 -27.34 -13.98 -5.00
C ASP A 59 -26.61 -15.22 -5.57
N ASP A 60 -26.41 -15.30 -6.90
CA ASP A 60 -25.68 -16.41 -7.53
C ASP A 60 -24.15 -16.29 -7.35
N VAL A 61 -23.62 -15.06 -7.20
CA VAL A 61 -22.22 -14.81 -6.79
C VAL A 61 -22.07 -15.01 -5.28
N ASP A 62 -23.10 -14.70 -4.48
CA ASP A 62 -23.12 -14.93 -3.03
C ASP A 62 -23.35 -16.42 -2.67
N TYR A 63 -23.86 -17.21 -3.62
CA TYR A 63 -23.92 -18.67 -3.54
C TYR A 63 -22.52 -19.31 -3.62
N GLN A 64 -21.54 -18.65 -4.25
CA GLN A 64 -20.15 -19.13 -4.31
C GLN A 64 -19.34 -18.78 -3.05
N THR A 65 -19.68 -17.70 -2.34
CA THR A 65 -19.09 -17.33 -1.05
C THR A 65 -19.61 -18.18 0.10
N THR A 66 -20.87 -18.64 0.03
CA THR A 66 -21.50 -19.46 1.08
C THR A 66 -21.25 -20.97 0.95
N ALA A 67 -20.77 -21.46 -0.20
CA ALA A 67 -20.56 -22.89 -0.45
C ALA A 67 -19.15 -23.45 -0.12
N LEU A 68 -18.24 -22.61 0.38
CA LEU A 68 -16.80 -22.90 0.44
C LEU A 68 -16.13 -22.76 1.83
N GLY A 69 -16.88 -22.48 2.90
CA GLY A 69 -16.36 -22.44 4.28
C GLY A 69 -16.94 -23.53 5.17
N GLY A 70 -16.21 -23.97 6.21
CA GLY A 70 -16.79 -24.79 7.28
C GLY A 70 -18.05 -24.10 7.82
N ALA A 71 -19.21 -24.72 7.63
CA ALA A 71 -20.43 -23.94 7.69
C ALA A 71 -20.92 -23.80 9.14
N ILE A 72 -20.87 -22.55 9.63
CA ILE A 72 -21.20 -22.14 11.00
C ILE A 72 -22.68 -22.40 11.24
N ILE A 73 -22.97 -23.09 12.36
CA ILE A 73 -24.35 -23.38 12.76
C ILE A 73 -24.83 -22.31 13.76
N GLY A 74 -23.96 -21.77 14.62
CA GLY A 74 -24.26 -20.64 15.49
C GLY A 74 -23.03 -20.06 16.21
N ASP A 75 -23.02 -18.75 16.45
CA ASP A 75 -21.91 -17.99 17.05
C ASP A 75 -22.32 -17.24 18.33
N ASN A 76 -21.40 -16.46 18.89
CA ASN A 76 -21.64 -15.70 20.12
C ASN A 76 -22.68 -14.57 19.97
N VAL A 77 -22.82 -13.99 18.77
CA VAL A 77 -23.81 -12.93 18.50
C VAL A 77 -25.21 -13.53 18.43
N MET A 78 -25.33 -14.71 17.82
CA MET A 78 -26.55 -15.48 17.82
C MET A 78 -26.86 -15.94 19.25
N TRP A 79 -25.86 -16.43 19.99
CA TRP A 79 -25.97 -16.78 21.41
C TRP A 79 -26.57 -15.65 22.25
N GLU A 80 -26.12 -14.41 22.09
CA GLU A 80 -26.69 -13.25 22.79
C GLU A 80 -28.20 -13.05 22.55
N LYS A 81 -28.70 -13.46 21.39
CA LYS A 81 -30.12 -13.37 21.02
C LYS A 81 -30.90 -14.61 21.42
N VAL A 82 -30.25 -15.77 21.44
CA VAL A 82 -30.91 -17.07 21.58
C VAL A 82 -30.74 -17.74 22.94
N ALA A 83 -29.87 -17.25 23.83
CA ALA A 83 -29.51 -17.93 25.09
C ALA A 83 -30.70 -18.26 26.02
N ILE A 84 -31.78 -17.46 25.99
CA ILE A 84 -33.01 -17.72 26.76
C ILE A 84 -33.99 -18.64 26.04
N PHE A 85 -33.84 -18.75 24.72
CA PHE A 85 -34.62 -19.64 23.88
C PHE A 85 -33.93 -21.02 23.89
N GLY A 86 -34.68 -22.09 23.67
CA GLY A 86 -34.17 -23.45 23.83
C GLY A 86 -34.77 -24.17 25.04
N PRO A 87 -35.27 -25.41 24.84
CA PRO A 87 -35.87 -26.21 25.89
C PRO A 87 -34.93 -26.39 27.08
N LYS A 88 -35.52 -26.28 28.27
CA LYS A 88 -34.87 -26.60 29.54
C LYS A 88 -35.76 -27.47 30.39
N SER A 89 -35.16 -28.27 31.25
CA SER A 89 -35.86 -28.99 32.30
C SER A 89 -35.08 -28.93 33.59
N ASN A 90 -35.79 -28.69 34.70
CA ASN A 90 -35.24 -28.69 36.05
C ASN A 90 -33.99 -27.81 36.25
N MET A 91 -33.98 -26.65 35.58
CA MET A 91 -33.06 -25.55 35.82
C MET A 91 -33.84 -24.23 35.82
N THR A 92 -33.48 -23.31 36.72
CA THR A 92 -33.84 -21.90 36.57
C THR A 92 -32.78 -21.22 35.73
N GLU A 93 -33.19 -20.26 34.89
CA GLU A 93 -32.29 -19.53 34.00
C GLU A 93 -32.42 -18.03 34.24
N GLU A 94 -31.30 -17.34 34.22
CA GLU A 94 -31.19 -15.90 34.37
C GLU A 94 -30.17 -15.42 33.32
N PHE A 95 -30.56 -14.48 32.45
CA PHE A 95 -29.69 -13.94 31.41
C PHE A 95 -29.47 -12.45 31.65
N THR A 96 -28.24 -12.07 31.91
CA THR A 96 -27.87 -10.73 32.40
C THR A 96 -26.68 -10.18 31.62
N ASP A 97 -26.34 -8.92 31.84
CA ASP A 97 -25.07 -8.38 31.37
C ASP A 97 -23.91 -9.09 32.08
N ASN A 98 -22.90 -9.50 31.31
CA ASN A 98 -21.73 -10.17 31.84
C ASN A 98 -20.78 -9.15 32.46
N ASN A 99 -20.73 -9.15 33.79
CA ASN A 99 -19.76 -8.39 34.57
C ASN A 99 -18.84 -9.32 35.39
N GLU A 100 -18.85 -10.63 35.10
CA GLU A 100 -18.24 -11.65 35.95
C GLU A 100 -17.18 -12.52 35.26
N LEU A 101 -17.39 -12.84 33.98
CA LEU A 101 -16.46 -13.66 33.18
C LEU A 101 -15.73 -12.78 32.18
N GLU A 102 -14.50 -13.15 31.84
CA GLU A 102 -13.59 -12.37 31.01
C GLU A 102 -14.09 -12.20 29.56
N PHE A 103 -14.86 -13.16 29.04
CA PHE A 103 -15.33 -13.18 27.64
C PHE A 103 -16.85 -13.05 27.50
N GLY A 104 -17.35 -12.37 26.46
CA GLY A 104 -18.77 -12.25 26.09
C GLY A 104 -19.55 -11.17 26.85
N LYS A 105 -20.56 -10.53 26.22
CA LYS A 105 -21.29 -9.40 26.85
C LYS A 105 -22.43 -9.79 27.75
N LYS A 106 -22.96 -10.99 27.56
CA LYS A 106 -24.12 -11.49 28.27
C LYS A 106 -23.79 -12.79 28.95
N LEU A 107 -24.33 -12.96 30.14
CA LEU A 107 -24.07 -14.11 30.99
C LEU A 107 -25.36 -14.88 31.17
N LEU A 108 -25.38 -16.14 30.69
CA LEU A 108 -26.41 -17.09 31.05
C LEU A 108 -26.00 -17.79 32.34
N LYS A 109 -26.81 -17.62 33.36
CA LYS A 109 -26.69 -18.29 34.64
C LYS A 109 -27.80 -19.31 34.76
N LEU A 110 -27.42 -20.58 34.87
CA LEU A 110 -28.31 -21.71 35.09
C LEU A 110 -28.14 -22.18 36.53
N THR A 111 -29.24 -22.33 37.27
CA THR A 111 -29.23 -22.94 38.60
C THR A 111 -29.98 -24.26 38.56
N VAL A 112 -29.29 -25.34 38.92
CA VAL A 112 -29.84 -26.70 38.87
C VAL A 112 -30.90 -26.90 39.96
N THR A 113 -32.11 -27.32 39.60
CA THR A 113 -33.20 -27.61 40.57
C THR A 113 -33.49 -29.10 40.75
N SER A 114 -32.93 -29.96 39.89
CA SER A 114 -32.94 -31.42 40.01
C SER A 114 -31.71 -32.02 39.36
N THR A 115 -31.23 -33.17 39.84
CA THR A 115 -30.08 -33.90 39.25
C THR A 115 -30.37 -34.44 37.85
N SER A 116 -31.65 -34.58 37.46
CA SER A 116 -32.06 -34.84 36.09
C SER A 116 -32.42 -33.52 35.41
N ASN A 117 -31.45 -32.92 34.72
CA ASN A 117 -31.60 -31.60 34.12
C ASN A 117 -30.98 -31.54 32.73
N TYR A 118 -31.44 -30.57 31.93
CA TYR A 118 -30.74 -30.18 30.72
C TYR A 118 -31.11 -28.76 30.31
N LYS A 119 -30.21 -28.10 29.58
CA LYS A 119 -30.47 -26.89 28.80
C LYS A 119 -29.85 -27.04 27.42
N GLN A 120 -30.65 -26.85 26.38
CA GLN A 120 -30.12 -26.69 25.02
C GLN A 120 -29.62 -25.25 24.85
N LEU A 121 -28.37 -25.10 24.39
CA LEU A 121 -27.73 -23.80 24.21
C LEU A 121 -27.95 -23.27 22.79
N LEU A 122 -27.79 -24.12 21.78
CA LEU A 122 -28.01 -23.78 20.37
C LEU A 122 -28.76 -24.93 19.70
N ASN A 123 -29.86 -24.61 18.99
CA ASN A 123 -30.69 -25.58 18.27
C ASN A 123 -31.31 -24.94 17.01
N PRO A 124 -30.79 -25.19 15.80
CA PRO A 124 -31.29 -24.63 14.55
C PRO A 124 -32.71 -25.11 14.19
N GLY A 125 -33.24 -26.13 14.87
CA GLY A 125 -34.57 -26.69 14.57
C GLY A 125 -35.76 -25.96 15.22
N THR A 126 -35.51 -24.90 16.01
CA THR A 126 -36.59 -24.09 16.61
C THR A 126 -36.77 -22.79 15.84
N SER A 127 -38.01 -22.35 15.67
CA SER A 127 -38.33 -21.14 14.90
C SER A 127 -37.60 -19.90 15.43
N GLU A 128 -37.42 -19.79 16.75
CA GLU A 128 -36.75 -18.67 17.40
C GLU A 128 -35.25 -18.64 17.08
N HIS A 129 -34.58 -19.79 17.08
CA HIS A 129 -33.16 -19.88 16.74
C HIS A 129 -32.92 -19.75 15.24
N ALA A 130 -33.78 -20.33 14.40
CA ALA A 130 -33.74 -20.17 12.96
C ALA A 130 -33.94 -18.71 12.54
N ASN A 131 -34.92 -18.00 13.14
CA ASN A 131 -35.14 -16.57 12.93
C ASN A 131 -33.94 -15.71 13.38
N ALA A 132 -33.07 -16.22 14.25
CA ALA A 132 -31.84 -15.58 14.68
C ALA A 132 -30.61 -15.94 13.81
N GLY A 133 -30.79 -16.79 12.79
CA GLY A 133 -29.76 -17.20 11.82
C GLY A 133 -29.01 -18.49 12.18
N VAL A 134 -29.48 -19.26 13.17
CA VAL A 134 -28.90 -20.56 13.52
C VAL A 134 -29.49 -21.62 12.59
N GLU A 135 -28.74 -22.07 11.58
CA GLU A 135 -29.25 -22.98 10.53
C GLU A 135 -28.28 -24.12 10.18
N ILE A 136 -28.81 -25.24 9.68
CA ILE A 136 -27.97 -26.36 9.20
C ILE A 136 -27.55 -26.09 7.75
N PRO A 137 -26.25 -26.11 7.45
CA PRO A 137 -25.75 -25.79 6.12
C PRO A 137 -26.14 -26.78 5.02
N VAL A 138 -26.41 -26.27 3.81
CA VAL A 138 -26.81 -27.06 2.63
C VAL A 138 -25.75 -28.10 2.22
N TYR A 139 -24.47 -27.84 2.49
CA TYR A 139 -23.34 -28.74 2.15
C TYR A 139 -22.82 -29.59 3.32
N ALA A 140 -23.60 -29.76 4.40
CA ALA A 140 -23.18 -30.52 5.60
C ALA A 140 -22.64 -31.94 5.29
N LYS A 141 -23.07 -32.57 4.19
CA LYS A 141 -22.61 -33.88 3.73
C LYS A 141 -21.12 -33.96 3.36
N ARG A 142 -20.43 -32.83 3.20
CA ARG A 142 -18.98 -32.78 2.92
C ARG A 142 -18.12 -33.06 4.16
N TYR A 143 -18.68 -32.94 5.36
CA TYR A 143 -17.93 -32.96 6.62
C TYR A 143 -18.23 -34.21 7.44
N LYS A 144 -17.20 -34.86 7.98
CA LYS A 144 -17.35 -36.08 8.81
C LYS A 144 -17.44 -35.81 10.31
N LYS A 145 -17.27 -34.55 10.75
CA LYS A 145 -17.31 -34.13 12.17
C LYS A 145 -18.05 -32.81 12.37
N ILE A 146 -18.45 -32.54 13.62
CA ILE A 146 -19.01 -31.30 14.14
C ILE A 146 -18.19 -30.88 15.35
N SER A 147 -18.02 -29.59 15.57
CA SER A 147 -17.27 -29.02 16.68
C SER A 147 -18.05 -27.91 17.39
N GLY A 148 -17.82 -27.73 18.69
CA GLY A 148 -18.41 -26.66 19.49
C GLY A 148 -17.45 -26.12 20.55
N ALA A 149 -17.60 -24.86 20.96
CA ALA A 149 -16.77 -24.20 21.96
C ALA A 149 -17.61 -23.50 23.02
N LEU A 150 -17.12 -23.46 24.27
CA LEU A 150 -17.82 -22.92 25.43
C LEU A 150 -16.87 -22.19 26.36
N ASN A 151 -17.21 -20.96 26.76
CA ASN A 151 -16.59 -20.29 27.91
C ASN A 151 -17.53 -20.34 29.11
N TYR A 152 -17.05 -20.85 30.25
CA TYR A 152 -17.89 -21.10 31.40
C TYR A 152 -17.16 -21.00 32.74
N LYS A 153 -17.96 -20.86 33.80
CA LYS A 153 -17.55 -20.96 35.20
C LYS A 153 -18.64 -21.69 35.97
N ILE A 154 -18.26 -22.70 36.74
CA ILE A 154 -19.20 -23.51 37.51
C ILE A 154 -18.90 -23.36 39.00
N ASN A 155 -19.90 -22.89 39.75
CA ASN A 155 -19.88 -22.88 41.20
C ASN A 155 -20.70 -24.07 41.71
N LYS A 156 -20.00 -25.06 42.29
CA LYS A 156 -20.59 -26.32 42.69
C LYS A 156 -21.16 -26.27 44.11
N ALA A 157 -22.37 -26.79 44.30
CA ALA A 157 -23.01 -27.05 45.58
C ALA A 157 -22.57 -28.40 46.15
N THR A 158 -23.03 -28.75 47.36
CA THR A 158 -22.63 -29.99 48.05
C THR A 158 -23.11 -31.23 47.27
N GLY A 159 -22.19 -31.94 46.62
CA GLY A 159 -22.44 -33.18 45.88
C GLY A 159 -21.32 -33.53 44.90
N GLU A 160 -21.44 -34.68 44.21
CA GLU A 160 -20.40 -35.23 43.32
C GLU A 160 -20.86 -35.36 41.85
N THR A 161 -22.07 -34.93 41.51
CA THR A 161 -22.62 -35.14 40.16
C THR A 161 -21.91 -34.24 39.15
N LEU A 162 -21.29 -34.83 38.12
CA LEU A 162 -20.56 -34.07 37.10
C LEU A 162 -21.50 -33.26 36.22
N ILE A 163 -21.08 -32.05 35.85
CA ILE A 163 -21.72 -31.23 34.81
C ILE A 163 -21.02 -31.51 33.49
N ARG A 164 -21.79 -31.71 32.42
CA ARG A 164 -21.28 -32.13 31.11
C ARG A 164 -21.90 -31.34 29.97
N ALA A 165 -21.12 -31.06 28.94
CA ALA A 165 -21.59 -30.55 27.65
C ALA A 165 -21.63 -31.69 26.62
N GLY A 166 -22.57 -31.65 25.69
CA GLY A 166 -22.67 -32.64 24.62
C GLY A 166 -23.38 -32.13 23.39
N ILE A 167 -23.15 -32.80 22.27
CA ILE A 167 -23.75 -32.49 20.98
C ILE A 167 -24.70 -33.64 20.59
N THR A 168 -25.90 -33.32 20.11
CA THR A 168 -26.85 -34.29 19.55
C THR A 168 -27.12 -33.97 18.09
N VAL A 169 -27.14 -34.99 17.23
CA VAL A 169 -27.46 -34.88 15.80
C VAL A 169 -28.55 -35.88 15.45
N ARG A 170 -29.60 -35.44 14.77
CA ARG A 170 -30.69 -36.28 14.26
C ARG A 170 -30.72 -36.20 12.75
N TYR A 171 -31.03 -37.30 12.09
CA TYR A 171 -31.12 -37.39 10.64
C TYR A 171 -32.59 -37.42 10.19
N THR A 172 -32.84 -37.12 8.91
CA THR A 172 -34.19 -37.09 8.33
C THR A 172 -34.83 -38.48 8.24
N ASP A 173 -34.03 -39.54 8.30
CA ASP A 173 -34.49 -40.94 8.35
C ASP A 173 -34.99 -41.37 9.75
N GLY A 174 -34.99 -40.46 10.73
CA GLY A 174 -35.40 -40.71 12.11
C GLY A 174 -34.30 -41.26 13.02
N THR A 175 -33.10 -41.54 12.49
CA THR A 175 -31.96 -42.00 13.30
C THR A 175 -31.28 -40.87 14.04
N ILE A 176 -30.66 -41.17 15.19
CA ILE A 176 -29.96 -40.19 16.04
C ILE A 176 -28.50 -40.64 16.22
N GLN A 177 -27.56 -39.73 15.96
CA GLN A 177 -26.15 -39.94 16.23
C GLN A 177 -25.92 -40.02 17.74
N LYS A 178 -25.22 -41.05 18.22
CA LYS A 178 -24.87 -41.19 19.64
C LYS A 178 -24.03 -39.99 20.10
N SER A 179 -24.52 -39.25 21.10
CA SER A 179 -23.84 -38.08 21.67
C SER A 179 -22.59 -38.43 22.46
N THR A 180 -21.50 -37.69 22.24
CA THR A 180 -20.32 -37.69 23.11
C THR A 180 -20.50 -36.61 24.18
N MET A 181 -20.28 -36.98 25.45
CA MET A 181 -20.41 -36.07 26.59
C MET A 181 -19.04 -35.71 27.14
N PHE A 182 -18.80 -34.42 27.38
CA PHE A 182 -17.54 -33.85 27.85
C PHE A 182 -17.72 -33.30 29.26
N ASN A 183 -16.87 -33.72 30.20
CA ASN A 183 -16.93 -33.25 31.59
C ASN A 183 -16.42 -31.81 31.67
N LEU A 184 -17.19 -30.93 32.31
CA LEU A 184 -16.79 -29.55 32.57
C LEU A 184 -16.14 -29.42 33.95
N LYS A 185 -15.17 -28.52 34.08
CA LYS A 185 -14.45 -28.25 35.34
C LYS A 185 -15.29 -27.38 36.28
N ALA A 186 -15.41 -27.80 37.53
CA ALA A 186 -16.32 -27.19 38.51
C ALA A 186 -15.62 -26.74 39.80
N ASP A 187 -14.46 -26.10 39.68
CA ASP A 187 -13.66 -25.61 40.80
C ASP A 187 -13.83 -24.11 41.10
N GLY A 188 -14.87 -23.48 40.53
CA GLY A 188 -15.16 -22.06 40.70
C GLY A 188 -14.25 -21.12 39.89
N LYS A 189 -13.40 -21.63 39.00
CA LYS A 189 -12.60 -20.84 38.05
C LYS A 189 -13.24 -20.79 36.67
N GLU A 190 -12.79 -19.83 35.86
CA GLU A 190 -13.21 -19.68 34.47
C GLU A 190 -12.39 -20.58 33.55
N TYR A 191 -13.06 -21.19 32.55
CA TYR A 191 -12.47 -22.10 31.57
C TYR A 191 -13.09 -21.92 30.19
N ALA A 192 -12.28 -22.19 29.16
CA ALA A 192 -12.71 -22.30 27.78
C ALA A 192 -12.40 -23.70 27.23
N ASP A 193 -13.42 -24.41 26.73
CA ASP A 193 -13.31 -25.78 26.23
C ASP A 193 -13.87 -25.93 24.80
N VAL A 194 -13.36 -26.92 24.07
CA VAL A 194 -13.79 -27.29 22.71
C VAL A 194 -14.17 -28.77 22.67
N PHE A 195 -15.26 -29.07 21.97
CA PHE A 195 -15.89 -30.38 21.88
C PHE A 195 -16.02 -30.79 20.41
N GLU A 196 -15.80 -32.05 20.08
CA GLU A 196 -15.96 -32.57 18.72
C GLU A 196 -16.79 -33.85 18.69
N GLN A 197 -17.63 -34.01 17.68
CA GLN A 197 -18.44 -35.21 17.46
C GLN A 197 -18.41 -35.64 16.01
N ASP A 198 -18.18 -36.93 15.76
CA ASP A 198 -18.29 -37.51 14.41
C ASP A 198 -19.75 -37.54 13.94
N ILE A 199 -19.95 -37.34 12.63
CA ILE A 199 -21.26 -37.43 11.96
C ILE A 199 -21.23 -38.35 10.75
N ASP A 200 -22.38 -38.96 10.47
CA ASP A 200 -22.62 -39.72 9.24
C ASP A 200 -23.04 -38.75 8.13
N ASN A 201 -22.03 -38.34 7.38
CA ASN A 201 -22.17 -37.37 6.29
C ASN A 201 -22.83 -37.95 5.04
N THR A 202 -23.15 -39.24 5.03
CA THR A 202 -23.96 -39.86 3.97
C THR A 202 -25.45 -39.57 4.14
N LYS A 203 -25.88 -39.23 5.37
CA LYS A 203 -27.27 -38.96 5.73
C LYS A 203 -27.58 -37.47 5.77
N THR A 204 -28.83 -37.11 5.50
CA THR A 204 -29.30 -35.72 5.63
C THR A 204 -29.65 -35.45 7.09
N ILE A 205 -29.13 -34.36 7.65
CA ILE A 205 -29.36 -33.97 9.04
C ILE A 205 -30.69 -33.22 9.15
N SER A 206 -31.54 -33.61 10.10
CA SER A 206 -32.84 -32.98 10.37
C SER A 206 -32.80 -31.95 11.50
N SER A 207 -32.02 -32.21 12.56
CA SER A 207 -31.79 -31.27 13.67
C SER A 207 -30.48 -31.58 14.38
N MET A 208 -29.90 -30.58 15.04
CA MET A 208 -28.72 -30.75 15.88
C MET A 208 -28.71 -29.75 17.03
N TYR A 209 -28.11 -30.06 18.17
CA TYR A 209 -27.99 -29.07 19.23
C TYR A 209 -26.85 -29.37 20.20
N LEU A 210 -26.24 -28.29 20.69
CA LEU A 210 -25.32 -28.31 21.84
C LEU A 210 -26.15 -28.17 23.11
N TYR A 211 -25.89 -29.01 24.12
CA TYR A 211 -26.60 -28.97 25.40
C TYR A 211 -25.67 -29.18 26.58
N ILE A 212 -26.10 -28.70 27.75
CA ILE A 212 -25.46 -28.96 29.04
C ILE A 212 -26.44 -29.75 29.92
N SER A 213 -25.91 -30.66 30.72
CA SER A 213 -26.67 -31.50 31.67
C SER A 213 -25.81 -31.95 32.85
N GLY A 214 -26.45 -32.37 33.94
CA GLY A 214 -25.80 -32.86 35.14
C GLY A 214 -25.65 -31.80 36.24
N GLY A 215 -24.85 -32.08 37.25
CA GLY A 215 -24.75 -31.23 38.45
C GLY A 215 -25.74 -31.56 39.55
N ASP A 216 -25.44 -31.08 40.75
CA ASP A 216 -26.21 -31.26 41.97
C ASP A 216 -27.21 -30.11 42.17
N VAL A 217 -28.23 -30.32 43.00
CA VAL A 217 -29.24 -29.29 43.27
C VAL A 217 -28.55 -28.06 43.88
N ASN A 218 -28.82 -26.89 43.29
CA ASN A 218 -28.20 -25.59 43.54
C ASN A 218 -26.82 -25.35 42.91
N ASP A 219 -26.30 -26.26 42.07
CA ASP A 219 -25.14 -25.94 41.21
C ASP A 219 -25.47 -24.73 40.32
N VAL A 220 -24.53 -23.78 40.23
CA VAL A 220 -24.66 -22.57 39.40
C VAL A 220 -23.67 -22.64 38.24
N ILE A 221 -24.19 -22.77 37.02
CA ILE A 221 -23.42 -22.83 35.78
C ILE A 221 -23.54 -21.47 35.11
N LYS A 222 -22.41 -20.78 34.89
CA LYS A 222 -22.35 -19.49 34.23
C LYS A 222 -21.66 -19.64 32.89
N ILE A 223 -22.31 -19.17 31.82
CA ILE A 223 -21.87 -19.32 30.44
C ILE A 223 -21.92 -17.96 29.78
N SER A 224 -20.81 -17.52 29.22
CA SER A 224 -20.73 -16.21 28.58
C SER A 224 -20.41 -16.26 27.09
N TYR A 225 -20.04 -17.44 26.58
CA TYR A 225 -19.72 -17.63 25.17
C TYR A 225 -20.07 -19.04 24.70
N VAL A 226 -20.70 -19.14 23.52
CA VAL A 226 -21.00 -20.41 22.83
C VAL A 226 -20.76 -20.27 21.32
N SER A 227 -20.13 -21.28 20.70
CA SER A 227 -19.95 -21.37 19.23
C SER A 227 -20.08 -22.82 18.73
N PHE A 228 -20.54 -23.03 17.49
CA PHE A 228 -20.91 -24.35 16.96
C PHE A 228 -20.80 -24.44 15.42
N TRP A 229 -20.08 -25.45 14.86
CA TRP A 229 -19.77 -25.55 13.42
C TRP A 229 -19.49 -26.99 12.90
N MET A 230 -19.41 -27.18 11.57
CA MET A 230 -19.09 -28.46 10.88
C MET A 230 -17.59 -28.56 10.50
N GLY A 231 -16.92 -29.69 10.77
CA GLY A 231 -15.50 -29.98 10.47
C GLY A 231 -14.66 -30.45 11.67
N LYS A 232 -13.45 -31.03 11.44
CA LYS A 232 -12.42 -31.22 12.51
C LYS A 232 -11.75 -29.87 12.79
N THR A 233 -11.22 -29.66 13.99
CA THR A 233 -10.39 -28.48 14.28
C THR A 233 -9.12 -28.35 13.42
N ASN A 234 -8.70 -29.41 12.70
CA ASN A 234 -7.51 -29.43 11.85
C ASN A 234 -7.70 -30.06 10.44
N ASP A 235 -8.93 -30.18 9.92
CA ASP A 235 -9.16 -30.45 8.50
C ASP A 235 -9.61 -29.11 7.84
N ASN A 236 -8.62 -28.30 7.43
CA ASN A 236 -8.67 -26.88 6.97
C ASN A 236 -8.68 -25.77 8.08
N ILE A 237 -7.52 -25.46 8.68
CA ILE A 237 -7.35 -24.49 9.82
C ILE A 237 -7.47 -23.01 9.45
N PHE A 238 -7.47 -22.77 8.17
CA PHE A 238 -7.84 -21.54 7.56
C PHE A 238 -9.12 -21.05 8.28
N ASP A 239 -10.13 -21.91 8.44
CA ASP A 239 -11.42 -21.59 9.05
C ASP A 239 -11.47 -21.62 10.60
N LYS A 240 -10.37 -21.88 11.33
CA LYS A 240 -10.36 -21.66 12.80
C LYS A 240 -9.70 -20.34 13.18
N SER A 241 -8.67 -19.91 12.46
CA SER A 241 -7.97 -18.65 12.80
C SER A 241 -8.56 -17.44 12.08
N LEU A 242 -9.20 -17.61 10.91
CA LEU A 242 -10.13 -16.62 10.35
C LEU A 242 -11.42 -16.51 11.18
N LEU A 243 -11.86 -17.61 11.81
CA LEU A 243 -13.03 -17.59 12.70
C LEU A 243 -12.70 -16.95 14.06
N LEU A 244 -11.51 -17.20 14.64
CA LEU A 244 -11.01 -16.42 15.79
C LEU A 244 -10.67 -14.96 15.43
N SER A 245 -10.23 -14.69 14.20
CA SER A 245 -10.07 -13.32 13.66
C SER A 245 -11.41 -12.60 13.51
N LYS A 246 -12.48 -13.30 13.11
CA LYS A 246 -13.84 -12.74 12.99
C LYS A 246 -14.58 -12.65 14.33
N ILE A 247 -14.25 -13.49 15.31
CA ILE A 247 -14.64 -13.33 16.73
C ILE A 247 -13.96 -12.08 17.32
N GLY A 248 -12.72 -11.81 16.91
CA GLY A 248 -12.06 -10.51 17.11
C GLY A 248 -12.72 -9.36 16.34
N ASP A 249 -13.15 -9.55 15.08
CA ASP A 249 -13.87 -8.53 14.30
C ASP A 249 -15.27 -8.20 14.88
N VAL A 250 -15.88 -9.15 15.59
CA VAL A 250 -17.12 -8.95 16.35
C VAL A 250 -16.85 -8.14 17.62
N ASP A 251 -15.80 -8.42 18.42
CA ASP A 251 -15.37 -7.51 19.50
C ASP A 251 -14.94 -6.12 18.96
N SER A 252 -14.37 -6.07 17.75
CA SER A 252 -13.99 -4.84 17.03
C SER A 252 -15.19 -4.14 16.34
N SER A 253 -16.41 -4.65 16.54
CA SER A 253 -17.65 -3.97 16.14
C SER A 253 -18.62 -3.77 17.32
N VAL A 254 -18.43 -4.45 18.45
CA VAL A 254 -18.84 -3.92 19.78
C VAL A 254 -18.16 -2.59 20.06
N THR A 255 -16.99 -2.44 19.48
CA THR A 255 -16.20 -1.27 19.59
C THR A 255 -15.69 -0.95 18.18
N ILE A 256 -16.15 0.08 17.48
CA ILE A 256 -16.42 1.44 17.99
C ILE A 256 -15.30 1.92 19.00
N ILE A 257 -14.28 1.09 19.23
CA ILE A 257 -12.95 1.24 19.82
C ILE A 257 -12.07 0.25 19.01
N LYS A 258 -11.40 0.77 17.97
CA LYS A 258 -10.22 0.22 17.23
C LYS A 258 -10.52 -0.88 16.18
N GLU A 259 -10.47 -0.66 14.87
CA GLU A 259 -9.35 -0.27 13.96
C GLU A 259 -8.13 -1.22 13.94
N ASN A 260 -8.12 -2.20 13.00
CA ASN A 260 -7.09 -2.45 11.95
C ASN A 260 -6.84 -3.93 11.57
N ASN A 261 -6.81 -4.19 10.25
CA ASN A 261 -6.68 -5.48 9.54
C ASN A 261 -5.30 -6.17 9.64
N ARG A 262 -5.27 -7.51 9.82
CA ARG A 262 -4.16 -8.46 9.54
C ARG A 262 -4.44 -9.23 8.22
N ILE A 263 -3.39 -9.65 7.50
CA ILE A 263 -3.48 -10.37 6.21
C ILE A 263 -3.63 -11.88 6.41
N ASN A 264 -4.45 -12.48 5.54
CA ASN A 264 -5.11 -13.78 5.60
C ASN A 264 -4.52 -14.75 4.58
N TRP A 265 -4.04 -15.92 5.02
CA TRP A 265 -3.38 -16.92 4.18
C TRP A 265 -4.43 -17.65 3.24
N PHE A 266 -5.75 -17.47 3.46
CA PHE A 266 -6.82 -18.17 2.74
C PHE A 266 -6.97 -17.78 1.28
N THR A 267 -6.50 -16.59 0.96
CA THR A 267 -6.60 -16.05 -0.39
C THR A 267 -5.86 -16.97 -1.38
N ASP A 268 -4.89 -17.76 -0.90
CA ASP A 268 -4.01 -18.57 -1.73
C ASP A 268 -4.33 -20.08 -1.74
N ALA A 269 -5.17 -20.64 -0.85
CA ALA A 269 -5.65 -22.03 -1.01
C ALA A 269 -6.75 -22.18 -2.07
N LYS A 270 -7.39 -21.07 -2.48
CA LYS A 270 -8.37 -21.02 -3.57
C LYS A 270 -7.86 -21.62 -4.90
N ASN A 271 -6.54 -21.72 -5.11
CA ASN A 271 -5.99 -22.28 -6.35
C ASN A 271 -5.43 -23.71 -6.25
N ILE A 272 -5.64 -24.44 -5.16
CA ILE A 272 -5.35 -25.90 -5.13
C ILE A 272 -6.59 -26.71 -5.50
N ILE A 273 -7.78 -26.20 -5.17
CA ILE A 273 -9.07 -26.77 -5.62
C ILE A 273 -9.58 -26.00 -6.84
N GLN A 274 -9.40 -26.57 -8.03
CA GLN A 274 -9.98 -26.02 -9.24
C GLN A 274 -11.40 -26.58 -9.43
N ASN A 275 -12.40 -25.75 -9.11
CA ASN A 275 -13.80 -26.01 -9.43
C ASN A 275 -14.25 -25.03 -10.52
N LYS A 276 -13.89 -25.34 -11.78
CA LYS A 276 -14.15 -24.46 -12.92
C LYS A 276 -15.31 -24.99 -13.77
N PRO A 277 -16.36 -24.19 -14.05
CA PRO A 277 -17.15 -24.41 -15.25
C PRO A 277 -16.20 -24.19 -16.45
N MET A 278 -16.20 -25.14 -17.38
CA MET A 278 -15.29 -25.10 -18.54
C MET A 278 -15.74 -24.02 -19.54
N ILE A 279 -15.27 -22.80 -19.33
CA ILE A 279 -15.41 -21.67 -20.26
C ILE A 279 -14.00 -21.35 -20.76
N LYS A 280 -13.76 -21.43 -22.07
CA LYS A 280 -12.42 -21.32 -22.65
C LYS A 280 -11.79 -19.94 -22.36
N GLN A 281 -10.87 -19.90 -21.40
CA GLN A 281 -9.87 -18.83 -21.22
C GLN A 281 -8.52 -19.50 -20.92
N GLY A 282 -7.57 -19.46 -21.87
CA GLY A 282 -6.17 -19.88 -21.65
C GLY A 282 -5.76 -21.28 -22.12
N ASN A 283 -4.46 -21.59 -21.97
CA ASN A 283 -3.75 -22.79 -22.45
C ASN A 283 -3.99 -24.08 -21.62
N GLU A 284 -4.95 -24.09 -20.69
CA GLU A 284 -5.09 -25.14 -19.67
C GLU A 284 -5.81 -26.42 -20.16
N LEU A 285 -6.53 -26.36 -21.28
CA LEU A 285 -7.24 -27.49 -21.90
C LEU A 285 -6.81 -27.68 -23.34
N GLU A 286 -6.12 -28.78 -23.60
CA GLU A 286 -5.72 -29.18 -24.94
C GLU A 286 -6.42 -30.47 -25.37
N SER A 287 -6.69 -30.56 -26.67
CA SER A 287 -7.24 -31.75 -27.32
C SER A 287 -6.34 -32.18 -28.47
N SER A 288 -6.43 -33.44 -28.90
CA SER A 288 -5.72 -33.88 -30.11
C SER A 288 -6.13 -33.03 -31.32
N GLY A 289 -5.21 -32.81 -32.27
CA GLY A 289 -5.47 -31.96 -33.45
C GLY A 289 -6.65 -32.42 -34.32
N SER A 290 -7.09 -33.68 -34.15
CA SER A 290 -8.27 -34.23 -34.80
C SER A 290 -9.58 -34.05 -34.00
N PHE A 291 -9.56 -33.25 -32.94
CA PHE A 291 -10.67 -33.10 -32.02
C PHE A 291 -10.94 -31.61 -31.74
N LEU A 292 -11.94 -31.08 -32.45
CA LEU A 292 -12.26 -29.65 -32.51
C LEU A 292 -13.09 -29.22 -31.31
N GLN A 293 -12.69 -28.13 -30.67
CA GLN A 293 -13.43 -27.49 -29.59
C GLN A 293 -14.56 -26.61 -30.17
N LYS A 294 -15.81 -26.82 -29.76
CA LYS A 294 -17.00 -26.15 -30.33
C LYS A 294 -17.75 -25.24 -29.35
N GLY A 295 -17.19 -25.07 -28.15
CA GLY A 295 -17.69 -24.15 -27.12
C GLY A 295 -18.86 -24.73 -26.32
N ILE A 296 -19.50 -23.88 -25.51
CA ILE A 296 -20.58 -24.31 -24.60
C ILE A 296 -21.89 -24.54 -25.37
N LYS A 297 -22.58 -25.63 -25.05
CA LYS A 297 -23.89 -26.04 -25.57
C LYS A 297 -24.86 -26.28 -24.43
N ASN A 298 -26.10 -25.89 -24.65
CA ASN A 298 -27.20 -26.28 -23.79
C ASN A 298 -27.74 -27.64 -24.26
N LEU A 299 -27.79 -28.62 -23.37
CA LEU A 299 -28.29 -29.97 -23.63
C LEU A 299 -29.46 -30.28 -22.70
N ASN A 300 -30.34 -31.20 -23.11
CA ASN A 300 -31.45 -31.69 -22.28
C ASN A 300 -31.02 -32.66 -21.16
N VAL A 301 -29.75 -32.61 -20.76
CA VAL A 301 -29.15 -33.42 -19.69
C VAL A 301 -28.41 -32.47 -18.77
N ASN A 302 -28.63 -32.57 -17.46
CA ASN A 302 -27.92 -31.75 -16.48
C ASN A 302 -26.59 -32.39 -16.10
N ASN A 303 -25.56 -31.55 -15.90
CA ASN A 303 -24.28 -31.95 -15.34
C ASN A 303 -24.40 -32.15 -13.81
N ILE A 304 -23.31 -32.58 -13.16
CA ILE A 304 -23.26 -32.85 -11.71
C ILE A 304 -23.62 -31.62 -10.85
N MET A 305 -23.51 -30.42 -11.42
CA MET A 305 -23.89 -29.15 -10.78
C MET A 305 -25.37 -28.78 -11.01
N GLY A 306 -26.15 -29.66 -11.63
CA GLY A 306 -27.58 -29.45 -11.88
C GLY A 306 -27.88 -28.49 -13.04
N THR A 307 -26.88 -28.15 -13.87
CA THR A 307 -27.03 -27.19 -14.98
C THR A 307 -27.03 -27.89 -16.35
N PRO A 308 -27.76 -27.37 -17.36
CA PRO A 308 -27.83 -27.98 -18.69
C PRO A 308 -26.67 -27.59 -19.62
N PHE A 309 -25.64 -26.91 -19.12
CA PHE A 309 -24.56 -26.34 -19.93
C PHE A 309 -23.34 -27.26 -19.97
N TRP A 310 -22.88 -27.59 -21.17
CA TRP A 310 -21.78 -28.52 -21.43
C TRP A 310 -20.80 -27.97 -22.46
N PHE A 311 -19.51 -28.25 -22.31
CA PHE A 311 -18.51 -27.85 -23.31
C PHE A 311 -18.38 -28.94 -24.40
N GLU A 312 -18.71 -28.59 -25.65
CA GLU A 312 -18.73 -29.51 -26.79
C GLU A 312 -17.36 -29.66 -27.45
N PHE A 313 -17.03 -30.90 -27.78
CA PHE A 313 -15.96 -31.25 -28.68
C PHE A 313 -16.44 -32.20 -29.76
N GLU A 314 -15.83 -32.13 -30.93
CA GLU A 314 -16.21 -32.89 -32.12
C GLU A 314 -14.97 -33.51 -32.78
N CYS A 315 -14.99 -34.83 -32.99
CA CYS A 315 -13.94 -35.49 -33.77
C CYS A 315 -14.05 -35.05 -35.24
N ASN A 316 -12.95 -34.73 -35.90
CA ASN A 316 -12.94 -34.41 -37.34
C ASN A 316 -12.21 -35.48 -38.17
N SER A 317 -11.87 -36.61 -37.56
CA SER A 317 -11.20 -37.76 -38.19
C SER A 317 -11.83 -39.08 -37.76
N ASP A 318 -11.99 -40.00 -38.71
CA ASP A 318 -12.50 -41.36 -38.50
C ASP A 318 -11.40 -42.37 -38.15
N SER A 319 -10.13 -41.94 -38.15
CA SER A 319 -8.98 -42.80 -37.92
C SER A 319 -8.14 -42.43 -36.68
N ALA A 320 -8.35 -41.24 -36.11
CA ALA A 320 -7.60 -40.75 -34.97
C ALA A 320 -8.30 -41.11 -33.63
N THR A 321 -7.53 -41.55 -32.64
CA THR A 321 -7.98 -41.71 -31.26
C THR A 321 -7.89 -40.36 -30.53
N PRO A 322 -9.03 -39.76 -30.12
CA PRO A 322 -8.98 -38.46 -29.47
C PRO A 322 -8.40 -38.55 -28.06
N TYR A 323 -7.89 -37.41 -27.57
CA TYR A 323 -7.52 -37.22 -26.17
C TYR A 323 -7.83 -35.79 -25.73
N PHE A 324 -7.93 -35.62 -24.42
CA PHE A 324 -7.85 -34.33 -23.74
C PHE A 324 -6.78 -34.35 -22.68
N ARG A 325 -6.14 -33.21 -22.49
CA ARG A 325 -5.22 -33.01 -21.38
C ARG A 325 -5.52 -31.68 -20.69
N PHE A 326 -5.59 -31.74 -19.36
CA PHE A 326 -5.76 -30.58 -18.50
C PHE A 326 -4.44 -30.35 -17.77
N GLU A 327 -3.70 -29.30 -18.14
CA GLU A 327 -2.44 -28.97 -17.49
C GLU A 327 -2.71 -28.11 -16.24
N LEU A 328 -2.12 -28.50 -15.12
CA LEU A 328 -2.31 -27.92 -13.80
C LEU A 328 -0.97 -27.40 -13.25
N PRO A 329 -0.37 -26.37 -13.89
CA PRO A 329 0.94 -25.85 -13.50
C PRO A 329 0.92 -25.20 -12.12
N GLU A 330 -0.11 -24.42 -11.82
CA GLU A 330 -0.27 -23.75 -10.52
C GLU A 330 -0.44 -24.75 -9.36
N LEU A 331 -1.05 -25.91 -9.61
CA LEU A 331 -1.17 -26.97 -8.62
C LEU A 331 0.20 -27.58 -8.31
N MET A 332 1.02 -27.88 -9.32
CA MET A 332 2.36 -28.45 -9.09
C MET A 332 3.29 -27.48 -8.40
N LYS A 333 3.27 -26.20 -8.80
CA LYS A 333 4.04 -25.17 -8.12
C LYS A 333 3.73 -25.14 -6.62
N LYS A 334 2.45 -25.24 -6.25
CA LYS A 334 2.02 -25.29 -4.85
C LYS A 334 2.39 -26.60 -4.15
N LEU A 335 2.25 -27.75 -4.81
CA LEU A 335 2.67 -29.04 -4.24
C LEU A 335 4.19 -29.06 -3.98
N HIS A 336 4.99 -28.48 -4.86
CA HIS A 336 6.42 -28.28 -4.67
C HIS A 336 6.73 -27.32 -3.53
N GLU A 337 6.06 -26.16 -3.45
CA GLU A 337 6.21 -25.20 -2.34
C GLU A 337 5.91 -25.85 -0.97
N ILE A 338 4.86 -26.68 -0.88
CA ILE A 338 4.50 -27.40 0.35
C ILE A 338 5.55 -28.46 0.70
N ARG A 339 6.03 -29.22 -0.29
CA ARG A 339 7.07 -30.24 -0.08
C ARG A 339 8.41 -29.62 0.32
N GLN A 340 8.81 -28.53 -0.33
CA GLN A 340 10.05 -27.79 -0.03
C GLN A 340 10.02 -27.13 1.34
N SER A 341 8.82 -26.88 1.89
CA SER A 341 8.60 -26.44 3.28
C SER A 341 8.77 -27.57 4.33
N GLY A 342 9.18 -28.78 3.89
CA GLY A 342 9.45 -29.94 4.75
C GLY A 342 8.22 -30.75 5.16
N LEU A 343 7.05 -30.46 4.57
CA LEU A 343 5.78 -31.13 4.88
C LEU A 343 5.51 -32.30 3.95
N LYS A 344 4.88 -33.37 4.47
CA LYS A 344 4.38 -34.47 3.63
C LYS A 344 3.11 -34.06 2.92
N LEU A 345 3.07 -34.29 1.62
CA LEU A 345 1.91 -34.15 0.77
C LEU A 345 0.93 -35.30 0.99
N SER A 346 -0.35 -34.99 0.89
CA SER A 346 -1.41 -35.98 0.84
C SER A 346 -1.69 -36.42 -0.59
N LYS A 347 -2.62 -37.37 -0.76
CA LYS A 347 -3.02 -37.80 -2.09
C LYS A 347 -3.76 -36.71 -2.84
N VAL A 348 -3.45 -36.56 -4.13
CA VAL A 348 -4.16 -35.69 -5.06
C VAL A 348 -5.33 -36.45 -5.65
N ASN A 349 -6.52 -35.88 -5.52
CA ASN A 349 -7.76 -36.37 -6.10
C ASN A 349 -8.16 -35.50 -7.29
N ALA A 350 -8.74 -36.11 -8.33
CA ALA A 350 -9.36 -35.37 -9.42
C ALA A 350 -10.63 -36.07 -9.92
N THR A 351 -11.62 -35.31 -10.33
CA THR A 351 -12.88 -35.78 -10.91
C THR A 351 -13.13 -35.07 -12.23
N VAL A 352 -13.51 -35.81 -13.29
CA VAL A 352 -13.88 -35.25 -14.60
C VAL A 352 -15.19 -35.87 -15.07
N GLU A 353 -16.17 -35.04 -15.45
CA GLU A 353 -17.48 -35.49 -15.93
C GLU A 353 -17.60 -35.36 -17.45
N LEU A 354 -17.89 -36.46 -18.13
CA LEU A 354 -18.06 -36.52 -19.59
C LEU A 354 -19.44 -37.05 -19.96
N TYR A 355 -20.08 -36.44 -20.94
CA TYR A 355 -21.33 -36.91 -21.55
C TYR A 355 -21.14 -37.29 -23.02
N PHE A 356 -21.65 -38.48 -23.35
CA PHE A 356 -21.59 -39.07 -24.68
C PHE A 356 -23.02 -39.22 -25.24
N PRO A 357 -23.41 -38.47 -26.27
CA PRO A 357 -24.75 -38.49 -26.85
C PRO A 357 -24.97 -39.64 -27.85
N TYR A 358 -24.00 -40.53 -28.04
CA TYR A 358 -23.95 -41.47 -29.18
C TYR A 358 -23.93 -42.94 -28.76
N ASN A 359 -24.20 -43.86 -29.70
CA ASN A 359 -24.40 -45.29 -29.40
C ASN A 359 -23.13 -46.15 -29.36
N LEU A 360 -21.99 -45.68 -29.89
CA LEU A 360 -20.74 -46.45 -29.96
C LEU A 360 -20.18 -46.84 -28.58
N LYS A 361 -19.87 -48.12 -28.34
CA LYS A 361 -19.17 -48.61 -27.14
C LYS A 361 -17.65 -48.50 -27.31
N HIS A 362 -16.97 -47.95 -26.31
CA HIS A 362 -15.51 -47.86 -26.31
C HIS A 362 -14.95 -47.62 -24.91
N ASN A 363 -13.65 -47.86 -24.75
CA ASN A 363 -12.96 -47.61 -23.50
C ASN A 363 -12.38 -46.20 -23.47
N VAL A 364 -12.48 -45.55 -22.32
CA VAL A 364 -11.82 -44.29 -21.99
C VAL A 364 -10.77 -44.59 -20.94
N THR A 365 -9.51 -44.32 -21.25
CA THR A 365 -8.41 -44.45 -20.30
C THR A 365 -8.04 -43.10 -19.74
N TYR A 366 -7.64 -43.04 -18.48
CA TYR A 366 -7.26 -41.79 -17.84
C TYR A 366 -6.18 -42.01 -16.78
N ARG A 367 -5.36 -40.99 -16.56
CA ARG A 367 -4.31 -40.96 -15.53
C ARG A 367 -3.85 -39.53 -15.25
N LEU A 368 -3.15 -39.35 -14.14
CA LEU A 368 -2.26 -38.21 -13.98
C LEU A 368 -0.93 -38.47 -14.70
N LEU A 369 -0.30 -37.42 -15.19
CA LEU A 369 1.07 -37.47 -15.69
C LEU A 369 1.77 -36.14 -15.44
N SER A 370 3.08 -36.19 -15.28
CA SER A 370 3.92 -35.01 -15.10
C SER A 370 5.27 -35.28 -15.76
N LYS A 371 5.95 -34.23 -16.21
CA LYS A 371 7.32 -34.38 -16.73
C LYS A 371 8.27 -34.36 -15.55
N LYS A 372 9.20 -35.31 -15.44
CA LYS A 372 10.26 -35.28 -14.44
C LYS A 372 11.19 -34.10 -14.68
N ILE A 373 11.90 -33.68 -13.64
CA ILE A 373 12.95 -32.65 -13.72
C ILE A 373 14.03 -33.02 -14.75
N THR A 374 14.30 -34.33 -14.94
CA THR A 374 15.24 -34.84 -15.96
C THR A 374 14.72 -34.77 -17.41
N GLY A 375 13.47 -34.37 -17.59
CA GLY A 375 12.81 -34.25 -18.88
C GLY A 375 12.04 -35.48 -19.37
N GLU A 376 12.19 -36.64 -18.72
CA GLU A 376 11.38 -37.84 -18.99
C GLU A 376 9.95 -37.69 -18.46
N TRP A 377 8.98 -38.41 -19.02
CA TRP A 377 7.61 -38.41 -18.48
C TRP A 377 7.45 -39.38 -17.31
N HIS A 378 6.85 -38.89 -16.22
CA HIS A 378 6.32 -39.70 -15.13
C HIS A 378 4.82 -39.93 -15.35
N PHE A 379 4.43 -41.20 -15.35
CA PHE A 379 3.05 -41.60 -15.56
C PHE A 379 2.50 -42.26 -14.30
N PHE A 380 1.45 -41.66 -13.74
CA PHE A 380 0.69 -42.29 -12.67
C PHE A 380 -0.13 -43.47 -13.22
N PRO A 381 -0.58 -44.39 -12.37
CA PRO A 381 -1.32 -45.58 -12.78
C PRO A 381 -2.43 -45.31 -13.80
N LEU A 382 -2.41 -46.04 -14.92
CA LEU A 382 -3.43 -45.95 -15.96
C LEU A 382 -4.72 -46.62 -15.50
N LYS A 383 -5.82 -45.88 -15.51
CA LYS A 383 -7.16 -46.38 -15.19
C LYS A 383 -8.02 -46.40 -16.45
N THR A 384 -9.02 -47.28 -16.49
CA THR A 384 -9.92 -47.44 -17.64
C THR A 384 -11.36 -47.46 -17.15
N ILE A 385 -12.23 -46.74 -17.86
CA ILE A 385 -13.68 -46.81 -17.72
C ILE A 385 -14.32 -47.10 -19.07
N THR A 386 -15.30 -47.98 -19.09
CA THR A 386 -15.99 -48.37 -20.34
C THR A 386 -17.21 -47.51 -20.53
N LYS A 387 -17.25 -46.76 -21.64
CA LYS A 387 -18.47 -46.13 -22.15
C LYS A 387 -19.28 -47.23 -22.85
N ASN A 388 -20.51 -47.49 -22.37
CA ASN A 388 -21.39 -48.55 -22.87
C ASN A 388 -22.22 -48.10 -24.10
N THR A 389 -22.88 -49.05 -24.76
CA THR A 389 -23.81 -48.74 -25.86
C THR A 389 -24.95 -47.84 -25.36
N GLY A 390 -25.31 -46.79 -26.11
CA GLY A 390 -26.30 -45.79 -25.71
C GLY A 390 -25.68 -44.45 -25.24
N ALA A 391 -26.53 -43.43 -25.10
CA ALA A 391 -26.11 -42.15 -24.53
C ALA A 391 -25.82 -42.30 -23.03
N GLN A 392 -24.71 -41.71 -22.55
CA GLN A 392 -24.23 -41.95 -21.19
C GLN A 392 -23.42 -40.77 -20.65
N THR A 393 -23.64 -40.40 -19.39
CA THR A 393 -22.70 -39.57 -18.60
C THR A 393 -21.80 -40.48 -17.78
N ILE A 394 -20.49 -40.22 -17.80
CA ILE A 394 -19.51 -40.89 -16.96
C ILE A 394 -18.77 -39.87 -16.10
N THR A 395 -18.39 -40.30 -14.91
CA THR A 395 -17.53 -39.54 -14.00
C THR A 395 -16.24 -40.31 -13.80
N ILE A 396 -15.13 -39.69 -14.16
CA ILE A 396 -13.78 -40.19 -13.99
C ILE A 396 -13.28 -39.74 -12.61
N GLN A 397 -12.64 -40.62 -11.85
CA GLN A 397 -12.04 -40.29 -10.55
C GLN A 397 -10.58 -40.78 -10.45
N LEU A 398 -9.69 -39.87 -10.05
CA LEU A 398 -8.27 -40.06 -9.80
C LEU A 398 -7.99 -39.81 -8.31
N ASN A 399 -7.09 -40.60 -7.73
CA ASN A 399 -6.62 -40.49 -6.34
C ASN A 399 -5.21 -41.07 -6.34
N GLU A 400 -4.20 -40.21 -6.33
CA GLU A 400 -2.80 -40.60 -6.51
C GLU A 400 -1.92 -40.00 -5.40
N ASP A 401 -1.02 -40.82 -4.84
CA ASP A 401 -0.02 -40.36 -3.87
C ASP A 401 1.10 -39.64 -4.61
N ILE A 402 1.28 -38.36 -4.31
CA ILE A 402 2.28 -37.52 -4.98
C ILE A 402 3.51 -37.25 -4.11
N ASP A 403 3.45 -37.46 -2.80
CA ASP A 403 4.49 -37.06 -1.84
C ASP A 403 5.85 -37.71 -2.10
N SER A 404 5.83 -38.98 -2.46
CA SER A 404 7.05 -39.77 -2.67
C SER A 404 7.75 -39.47 -3.99
N VAL A 405 7.04 -38.86 -4.94
CA VAL A 405 7.54 -38.64 -6.30
C VAL A 405 7.66 -37.17 -6.65
N ILE A 406 7.00 -36.26 -5.91
CA ILE A 406 6.90 -34.83 -6.21
C ILE A 406 8.28 -34.22 -6.48
N ASP A 407 9.30 -34.55 -5.68
CA ASP A 407 10.67 -34.03 -5.79
C ASP A 407 11.37 -34.44 -7.10
N THR A 408 10.81 -35.41 -7.82
CA THR A 408 11.30 -35.87 -9.13
C THR A 408 10.48 -35.32 -10.29
N LEU A 409 9.33 -34.71 -10.02
CA LEU A 409 8.40 -34.15 -11.00
C LEU A 409 8.71 -32.66 -11.24
N GLY A 410 8.43 -32.17 -12.44
CA GLY A 410 8.60 -30.78 -12.86
C GLY A 410 7.34 -29.96 -12.62
N ASP A 411 7.15 -28.92 -13.44
CA ASP A 411 6.36 -27.75 -13.04
C ASP A 411 4.86 -27.87 -13.36
N TYR A 412 4.41 -29.01 -13.90
CA TYR A 412 3.01 -29.22 -14.27
C TYR A 412 2.53 -30.66 -14.06
N LEU A 413 1.28 -30.79 -13.61
CA LEU A 413 0.57 -32.06 -13.46
C LEU A 413 -0.58 -32.05 -14.45
N THR A 414 -0.79 -33.16 -15.14
CA THR A 414 -1.77 -33.23 -16.21
C THR A 414 -2.77 -34.33 -15.95
N VAL A 415 -4.07 -33.99 -15.95
CA VAL A 415 -5.12 -35.00 -16.10
C VAL A 415 -5.21 -35.35 -17.58
N TYR A 416 -4.86 -36.58 -17.94
CA TYR A 416 -4.82 -37.04 -19.32
C TYR A 416 -5.90 -38.09 -19.56
N VAL A 417 -6.79 -37.84 -20.52
CA VAL A 417 -7.92 -38.70 -20.86
C VAL A 417 -7.84 -39.08 -22.34
N THR A 418 -7.84 -40.37 -22.66
CA THR A 418 -7.68 -40.90 -24.02
C THR A 418 -8.82 -41.84 -24.37
N PHE A 419 -9.33 -41.72 -25.59
CA PHE A 419 -10.36 -42.61 -26.14
C PHE A 419 -9.68 -43.75 -26.92
N GLN A 420 -9.94 -45.00 -26.55
CA GLN A 420 -9.22 -46.18 -27.07
C GLN A 420 -9.74 -46.68 -28.42
N SER A 421 -10.65 -45.95 -29.07
CA SER A 421 -11.12 -46.23 -30.42
C SER A 421 -11.42 -44.92 -31.15
N ALA A 422 -11.39 -44.94 -32.49
CA ALA A 422 -11.83 -43.81 -33.28
C ALA A 422 -13.30 -43.47 -32.98
N LEU A 423 -13.59 -42.17 -32.91
CA LEU A 423 -14.93 -41.67 -32.59
C LEU A 423 -15.75 -41.29 -33.83
N ASN A 424 -15.28 -41.53 -35.06
CA ASN A 424 -16.03 -41.35 -36.32
C ASN A 424 -16.94 -40.10 -36.38
N THR A 425 -16.37 -38.92 -36.20
CA THR A 425 -17.08 -37.62 -36.11
C THR A 425 -18.05 -37.39 -34.93
N GLN A 426 -18.10 -38.30 -33.96
CA GLN A 426 -18.98 -38.15 -32.80
C GLN A 426 -18.57 -36.99 -31.89
N LYS A 427 -19.59 -36.43 -31.22
CA LYS A 427 -19.43 -35.32 -30.25
C LYS A 427 -19.28 -35.85 -28.83
N VAL A 428 -18.40 -35.23 -28.06
CA VAL A 428 -18.21 -35.50 -26.62
C VAL A 428 -18.42 -34.19 -25.87
N TYR A 429 -19.09 -34.26 -24.73
CA TYR A 429 -19.41 -33.10 -23.91
C TYR A 429 -18.71 -33.21 -22.55
N LEU A 430 -18.14 -32.12 -22.08
CA LEU A 430 -17.45 -32.02 -20.79
C LEU A 430 -18.27 -31.14 -19.85
N GLY A 431 -18.65 -31.69 -18.70
CA GLY A 431 -19.57 -31.07 -17.75
C GLY A 431 -18.86 -30.30 -16.65
N TRP A 432 -18.06 -31.02 -15.86
CA TRP A 432 -17.39 -30.48 -14.67
C TRP A 432 -16.04 -31.15 -14.44
N MET A 433 -15.08 -30.40 -13.87
CA MET A 433 -13.83 -30.93 -13.37
C MET A 433 -13.56 -30.37 -11.97
N ASP A 434 -13.15 -31.24 -11.05
CA ASP A 434 -12.79 -30.90 -9.67
C ASP A 434 -11.47 -31.59 -9.28
N ILE A 435 -10.60 -30.94 -8.51
CA ILE A 435 -9.30 -31.48 -8.05
C ILE A 435 -9.10 -31.06 -6.60
N TRP A 436 -8.67 -31.96 -5.70
CA TRP A 436 -8.46 -31.66 -4.27
C TRP A 436 -7.43 -32.58 -3.61
N MET A 437 -7.06 -32.38 -2.34
CA MET A 437 -6.15 -33.28 -1.59
C MET A 437 -6.83 -33.91 -0.36
N ASP A 438 -6.44 -35.12 0.04
CA ASP A 438 -6.94 -35.80 1.25
C ASP A 438 -6.37 -35.14 2.54
N ASP A 439 -7.17 -34.72 3.52
CA ASP A 439 -6.68 -33.95 4.68
C ASP A 439 -6.19 -34.82 5.88
N ASP A 440 -6.21 -36.15 5.74
CA ASP A 440 -6.26 -37.09 6.87
C ASP A 440 -4.91 -37.43 7.55
N LYS A 441 -3.77 -36.75 7.27
CA LYS A 441 -2.44 -37.19 7.77
C LYS A 441 -1.53 -36.15 8.46
N GLN A 442 -1.96 -34.91 8.71
CA GLN A 442 -1.19 -33.95 9.51
C GLN A 442 -1.88 -33.73 10.87
N VAL A 443 -1.46 -34.50 11.87
CA VAL A 443 -2.10 -34.59 13.21
C VAL A 443 -1.43 -33.62 14.19
N LEU A 444 -2.16 -32.64 14.75
CA LEU A 444 -1.84 -32.06 16.06
C LEU A 444 -2.50 -32.91 17.14
N PHE A 445 -1.69 -33.48 18.05
CA PHE A 445 -2.16 -34.35 19.12
C PHE A 445 -2.94 -33.55 20.19
N SER A 446 -3.98 -34.18 20.76
CA SER A 446 -4.97 -33.65 21.71
C SER A 446 -4.43 -33.16 23.07
N GLU A 447 -3.11 -33.16 23.26
CA GLU A 447 -2.47 -33.15 24.58
C GLU A 447 -2.16 -31.73 25.10
N ASN A 448 -2.34 -30.68 24.29
CA ASN A 448 -1.79 -29.34 24.60
C ASN A 448 -2.79 -28.27 25.09
N PHE A 449 -4.11 -28.54 25.13
CA PHE A 449 -5.13 -27.56 25.58
C PHE A 449 -6.03 -28.05 26.72
N ASP A 450 -6.01 -29.33 27.08
CA ASP A 450 -6.91 -29.85 28.10
C ASP A 450 -6.55 -29.28 29.48
N GLY A 451 -7.36 -28.32 29.95
CA GLY A 451 -7.43 -27.97 31.36
C GLY A 451 -6.41 -26.99 31.94
N ARG A 452 -5.83 -26.05 31.18
CA ARG A 452 -4.96 -25.01 31.76
C ARG A 452 -5.78 -23.85 32.37
N ALA A 453 -5.53 -23.56 33.64
CA ALA A 453 -6.08 -22.38 34.31
C ALA A 453 -5.39 -21.10 33.80
N ILE A 454 -6.16 -20.08 33.43
CA ILE A 454 -5.65 -18.76 33.07
C ILE A 454 -5.36 -17.99 34.38
N LEU A 455 -4.10 -17.59 34.61
CA LEU A 455 -3.73 -16.74 35.74
C LEU A 455 -3.57 -15.28 35.28
N PRO A 456 -4.14 -14.28 35.98
CA PRO A 456 -4.08 -12.89 35.54
C PRO A 456 -2.64 -12.34 35.50
N GLY A 457 -2.19 -11.88 34.34
CA GLY A 457 -1.04 -10.95 34.21
C GLY A 457 0.36 -11.50 33.90
N THR A 458 0.55 -12.76 33.46
CA THR A 458 1.90 -13.37 33.31
C THR A 458 2.38 -13.71 31.89
N VAL A 459 1.76 -13.21 30.82
CA VAL A 459 2.28 -13.38 29.43
C VAL A 459 2.28 -12.05 28.68
N VAL A 460 3.43 -11.69 28.07
CA VAL A 460 3.64 -10.46 27.28
C VAL A 460 4.00 -10.81 25.83
N GLU A 461 3.31 -10.16 24.90
CA GLU A 461 3.13 -10.44 23.47
C GLU A 461 4.42 -10.66 22.64
N GLN A 462 5.49 -9.92 22.97
CA GLN A 462 6.75 -9.94 22.22
C GLN A 462 7.53 -11.27 22.27
N SER A 463 7.35 -12.08 23.32
CA SER A 463 8.12 -13.32 23.51
C SER A 463 7.59 -14.47 22.64
N LEU A 464 6.32 -14.40 22.21
CA LEU A 464 5.69 -15.39 21.34
C LEU A 464 6.03 -15.11 19.86
N GLU A 465 6.06 -13.82 19.49
CA GLU A 465 6.28 -13.33 18.12
C GLU A 465 7.70 -13.61 17.61
N LYS A 466 8.71 -13.50 18.48
CA LYS A 466 10.12 -13.70 18.13
C LYS A 466 10.50 -15.15 17.82
N SER A 467 9.94 -16.11 18.57
CA SER A 467 10.16 -17.55 18.29
C SER A 467 9.45 -18.04 17.03
N LEU A 468 8.44 -17.28 16.55
CA LEU A 468 7.64 -17.57 15.37
C LEU A 468 8.26 -16.99 14.10
N GLN A 469 8.81 -15.77 14.16
CA GLN A 469 9.50 -15.14 13.03
C GLN A 469 10.78 -15.87 12.60
N GLU A 470 11.56 -16.39 13.55
CA GLU A 470 12.84 -17.06 13.23
C GLU A 470 12.68 -18.39 12.48
N LYS A 471 11.47 -18.96 12.39
CA LYS A 471 11.19 -20.21 11.65
C LYS A 471 10.50 -20.01 10.30
N ILE A 472 10.11 -18.78 9.93
CA ILE A 472 9.35 -18.46 8.70
C ILE A 472 10.29 -18.05 7.53
N ASN A 473 11.47 -17.51 7.81
CA ASN A 473 12.31 -16.85 6.79
C ASN A 473 13.34 -17.75 6.08
N GLY A 474 12.93 -18.74 5.29
CA GLY A 474 13.81 -19.21 4.21
C GLY A 474 13.11 -20.10 3.19
N THR A 475 12.96 -19.77 1.89
CA THR A 475 13.34 -18.57 1.10
C THR A 475 12.58 -18.54 -0.27
N THR A 476 12.07 -17.36 -0.69
CA THR A 476 11.89 -16.74 -2.05
C THR A 476 11.25 -17.41 -3.31
N VAL A 477 10.17 -16.80 -3.85
CA VAL A 477 9.71 -16.83 -5.27
C VAL A 477 9.82 -15.41 -5.86
N SER A 478 10.30 -15.27 -7.10
CA SER A 478 10.59 -14.00 -7.80
C SER A 478 9.33 -13.21 -8.21
N ASN A 479 9.31 -11.91 -7.90
CA ASN A 479 8.24 -10.94 -8.16
C ASN A 479 8.45 -10.11 -9.45
N ASN A 480 9.25 -10.61 -10.40
CA ASN A 480 9.77 -9.77 -11.49
C ASN A 480 8.74 -9.47 -12.59
N PRO A 481 8.41 -8.18 -12.85
CA PRO A 481 7.63 -7.79 -14.03
C PRO A 481 8.38 -8.19 -15.31
N LYS A 482 7.65 -8.67 -16.33
CA LYS A 482 8.24 -8.96 -17.66
C LYS A 482 8.64 -7.69 -18.42
N LYS A 483 8.10 -6.53 -18.03
CA LYS A 483 8.41 -5.22 -18.61
C LYS A 483 9.43 -4.50 -17.74
N GLN A 484 10.43 -3.87 -18.35
CA GLN A 484 11.22 -2.84 -17.70
C GLN A 484 10.29 -1.66 -17.34
N LEU A 485 10.38 -1.17 -16.11
CA LEU A 485 9.49 -0.10 -15.64
C LEU A 485 10.26 1.21 -15.54
N ARG A 486 9.62 2.31 -15.92
CA ARG A 486 10.13 3.67 -15.79
C ARG A 486 9.27 4.42 -14.80
N VAL A 487 9.82 4.67 -13.60
CA VAL A 487 9.08 5.26 -12.47
C VAL A 487 9.57 6.68 -12.20
N ALA A 488 8.72 7.68 -12.40
CA ALA A 488 9.00 9.06 -12.09
C ALA A 488 8.36 9.50 -10.77
N MET A 489 9.13 10.21 -9.95
CA MET A 489 8.71 10.82 -8.70
C MET A 489 8.90 12.33 -8.82
N THR A 490 7.81 13.09 -8.71
CA THR A 490 7.87 14.56 -8.68
C THR A 490 7.14 15.09 -7.45
N GLY A 491 7.65 16.17 -6.87
CA GLY A 491 7.06 16.67 -5.64
C GLY A 491 7.91 17.59 -4.77
N SER A 492 7.39 17.87 -3.59
CA SER A 492 7.94 18.82 -2.61
C SER A 492 9.27 18.35 -1.99
N SER A 493 9.82 19.13 -1.05
CA SER A 493 11.02 18.78 -0.26
C SER A 493 11.02 17.43 0.42
N ILE A 494 9.85 16.84 0.61
CA ILE A 494 9.69 15.49 1.13
C ILE A 494 10.08 14.45 0.08
N THR A 495 9.69 14.68 -1.18
CA THR A 495 9.99 13.79 -2.30
C THR A 495 11.47 13.76 -2.62
N TRP A 496 12.11 14.92 -2.75
CA TRP A 496 13.50 14.95 -3.22
C TRP A 496 14.54 14.73 -2.12
N GLY A 497 14.23 14.96 -0.84
CA GLY A 497 15.19 14.70 0.25
C GLY A 497 16.43 15.59 0.14
N LYS A 498 17.59 15.03 -0.25
CA LYS A 498 18.77 15.82 -0.62
C LYS A 498 19.01 15.90 -2.14
N GLY A 499 18.10 15.35 -2.94
CA GLY A 499 18.05 15.53 -4.39
C GLY A 499 18.96 14.63 -5.22
N LEU A 500 19.28 13.42 -4.75
CA LEU A 500 19.80 12.29 -5.55
C LEU A 500 18.81 11.11 -5.50
N LEU A 501 19.06 10.05 -6.28
CA LEU A 501 18.20 8.85 -6.28
C LEU A 501 18.26 8.07 -4.97
N ASP A 502 19.41 8.11 -4.28
CA ASP A 502 19.68 7.39 -3.02
C ASP A 502 19.34 8.22 -1.76
N ASP A 503 18.38 9.15 -1.87
CA ASP A 503 17.89 10.00 -0.78
C ASP A 503 16.37 9.86 -0.55
N GLY A 504 15.90 10.19 0.66
CA GLY A 504 14.47 10.27 1.00
C GLY A 504 13.72 8.93 0.88
N PHE A 505 12.40 8.99 0.61
CA PHE A 505 11.62 7.78 0.30
C PHE A 505 11.88 7.27 -1.12
N VAL A 506 12.41 8.09 -2.03
CA VAL A 506 12.73 7.69 -3.41
C VAL A 506 13.77 6.57 -3.41
N ARG A 507 14.76 6.65 -2.51
CA ARG A 507 15.68 5.55 -2.23
C ARG A 507 14.98 4.23 -1.92
N GLU A 508 13.96 4.28 -1.09
CA GLU A 508 13.23 3.07 -0.67
C GLU A 508 12.37 2.50 -1.82
N ILE A 509 11.90 3.35 -2.74
CA ILE A 509 11.28 2.89 -3.97
C ILE A 509 12.32 2.28 -4.92
N ASP A 510 13.50 2.88 -5.04
CA ASP A 510 14.61 2.31 -5.80
C ASP A 510 14.98 0.91 -5.28
N TYR A 511 15.07 0.75 -3.95
CA TYR A 511 15.27 -0.55 -3.31
C TYR A 511 14.14 -1.53 -3.63
N TYR A 512 12.88 -1.09 -3.63
CA TYR A 512 11.78 -1.97 -4.02
C TYR A 512 11.91 -2.46 -5.47
N LEU A 513 12.24 -1.56 -6.39
CA LEU A 513 12.40 -1.92 -7.80
C LEU A 513 13.57 -2.88 -8.01
N ARG A 514 14.67 -2.74 -7.25
CA ARG A 514 15.93 -3.47 -7.47
C ARG A 514 15.98 -4.76 -6.66
N ASP A 515 15.47 -4.76 -5.44
CA ASP A 515 15.59 -5.87 -4.50
C ASP A 515 14.29 -6.73 -4.47
N TYR A 516 13.14 -6.20 -4.94
CA TYR A 516 11.88 -6.95 -4.95
C TYR A 516 11.30 -7.18 -6.36
N LEU A 517 11.35 -6.22 -7.27
CA LEU A 517 10.88 -6.41 -8.66
C LEU A 517 11.97 -6.94 -9.61
N SER A 518 13.19 -7.10 -9.11
CA SER A 518 14.28 -7.70 -9.84
C SER A 518 15.18 -8.49 -8.88
N ASN A 519 16.05 -9.34 -9.43
CA ASN A 519 17.13 -9.96 -8.68
C ASN A 519 18.42 -9.18 -8.98
N THR A 520 18.85 -8.36 -8.01
CA THR A 520 20.00 -7.47 -8.14
C THR A 520 21.16 -7.91 -7.26
N TYR A 521 22.33 -8.14 -7.86
CA TYR A 521 23.59 -8.31 -7.15
C TYR A 521 24.36 -6.99 -7.14
N LEU A 522 24.56 -6.45 -5.95
CA LEU A 522 25.49 -5.34 -5.75
C LEU A 522 26.92 -5.79 -6.03
N HIS A 523 27.82 -4.88 -6.39
CA HIS A 523 29.26 -5.18 -6.58
C HIS A 523 29.93 -5.89 -5.40
N SER A 524 29.34 -5.78 -4.20
CA SER A 524 29.80 -6.38 -2.96
C SER A 524 29.15 -7.74 -2.64
N ASP A 525 28.27 -8.25 -3.50
CA ASP A 525 27.60 -9.54 -3.30
C ASP A 525 28.63 -10.69 -3.29
N PRO A 526 28.56 -11.63 -2.34
CA PRO A 526 29.48 -12.76 -2.27
C PRO A 526 29.40 -13.72 -3.46
N SER A 527 28.31 -13.69 -4.23
CA SER A 527 28.09 -14.52 -5.43
C SER A 527 28.93 -14.03 -6.62
N LEU A 528 29.49 -12.82 -6.55
CA LEU A 528 30.38 -12.26 -7.55
C LEU A 528 31.83 -12.66 -7.28
N LEU A 529 32.37 -13.52 -8.14
CA LEU A 529 33.72 -14.06 -8.02
C LEU A 529 34.69 -13.22 -8.84
N PHE A 530 35.43 -12.34 -8.15
CA PHE A 530 36.43 -11.47 -8.76
C PHE A 530 37.80 -12.15 -8.87
N LYS A 531 38.45 -12.01 -10.03
CA LYS A 531 39.82 -12.45 -10.29
C LYS A 531 40.66 -11.26 -10.79
N GLY A 532 41.87 -11.14 -10.29
CA GLY A 532 42.76 -10.00 -10.59
C GLY A 532 42.61 -8.85 -9.59
N ALA A 533 43.31 -7.75 -9.85
CA ALA A 533 43.31 -6.60 -8.95
C ALA A 533 41.97 -5.87 -8.99
N ASN A 534 41.37 -5.62 -7.83
CA ASN A 534 40.11 -4.90 -7.71
C ASN A 534 40.03 -4.13 -6.38
N SER A 535 39.20 -3.09 -6.33
CA SER A 535 38.98 -2.24 -5.15
C SER A 535 37.56 -1.68 -5.12
N ILE A 536 37.04 -1.39 -3.93
CA ILE A 536 35.76 -0.66 -3.77
C ILE A 536 36.05 0.83 -3.87
N ILE A 537 35.22 1.53 -4.65
CA ILE A 537 35.24 2.98 -4.82
C ILE A 537 33.91 3.60 -4.36
N THR A 538 33.93 4.89 -4.01
CA THR A 538 32.76 5.58 -3.47
C THR A 538 32.41 6.83 -4.28
N ASN A 539 31.12 7.02 -4.58
CA ASN A 539 30.57 8.25 -5.14
C ASN A 539 29.06 8.29 -4.83
N GLU A 540 28.53 9.41 -4.38
CA GLU A 540 27.12 9.57 -4.01
C GLU A 540 26.13 9.33 -5.16
N LYS A 541 26.57 9.43 -6.42
CA LYS A 541 25.76 9.15 -7.62
C LYS A 541 25.71 7.67 -8.01
N PHE A 542 26.47 6.78 -7.36
CA PHE A 542 26.29 5.32 -7.50
C PHE A 542 25.07 4.84 -6.72
N TYR A 543 24.42 3.76 -7.18
CA TYR A 543 23.42 3.05 -6.37
C TYR A 543 24.08 2.55 -5.08
N LYS A 544 23.47 2.85 -3.92
CA LYS A 544 24.06 2.63 -2.58
C LYS A 544 25.48 3.20 -2.44
N ARG A 545 25.80 4.25 -3.20
CA ARG A 545 26.99 5.12 -3.15
C ARG A 545 28.35 4.43 -3.36
N THR A 546 28.36 3.19 -3.82
CA THR A 546 29.58 2.38 -3.92
C THR A 546 29.59 1.53 -5.19
N ALA A 547 30.79 1.28 -5.72
CA ALA A 547 31.03 0.40 -6.86
C ALA A 547 32.35 -0.35 -6.67
N ARG A 548 32.63 -1.37 -7.50
CA ARG A 548 33.92 -2.08 -7.51
C ARG A 548 34.65 -1.87 -8.82
N LYS A 549 35.87 -1.36 -8.75
CA LYS A 549 36.78 -1.14 -9.88
C LYS A 549 37.75 -2.31 -10.01
N MET A 550 37.62 -3.09 -11.08
CA MET A 550 38.60 -4.11 -11.51
C MET A 550 39.65 -3.47 -12.42
N THR A 551 40.90 -3.92 -12.34
CA THR A 551 42.01 -3.37 -13.14
C THR A 551 42.99 -4.44 -13.62
N GLY A 552 43.46 -4.31 -14.86
CA GLY A 552 44.44 -5.18 -15.50
C GLY A 552 43.82 -6.18 -16.46
N THR A 553 44.53 -6.47 -17.56
CA THR A 553 44.15 -7.48 -18.55
C THR A 553 43.97 -8.86 -17.90
N GLU A 554 43.00 -9.65 -18.38
CA GLU A 554 42.56 -10.93 -17.82
C GLU A 554 41.89 -10.85 -16.44
N SER A 555 41.72 -9.65 -15.85
CA SER A 555 40.86 -9.51 -14.67
C SER A 555 39.40 -9.77 -15.05
N SER A 556 38.66 -10.45 -14.18
CA SER A 556 37.30 -10.89 -14.48
C SER A 556 36.41 -10.92 -13.26
N VAL A 557 35.10 -10.88 -13.48
CA VAL A 557 34.07 -11.21 -12.49
C VAL A 557 33.12 -12.24 -13.08
N SER A 558 32.85 -13.31 -12.35
CA SER A 558 31.95 -14.40 -12.73
C SER A 558 30.81 -14.55 -11.73
N PHE A 559 29.62 -14.94 -12.21
CA PHE A 559 28.41 -15.12 -11.39
C PHE A 559 27.33 -15.90 -12.15
N SER A 560 26.41 -16.51 -11.40
CA SER A 560 25.20 -17.15 -11.90
C SER A 560 24.01 -16.22 -11.72
N LEU A 561 23.23 -15.98 -12.77
CA LEU A 561 22.01 -15.16 -12.68
C LEU A 561 20.85 -15.87 -13.37
N VAL A 562 19.71 -15.94 -12.67
CA VAL A 562 18.46 -16.47 -13.21
C VAL A 562 17.66 -15.34 -13.84
N GLY A 563 17.37 -15.44 -15.13
CA GLY A 563 16.60 -14.43 -15.84
C GLY A 563 16.50 -14.69 -17.33
N ASP A 564 15.70 -13.86 -18.00
CA ASP A 564 15.66 -13.67 -19.46
C ASP A 564 16.36 -12.38 -19.88
N GLU A 565 16.89 -11.62 -18.93
CA GLU A 565 17.67 -10.40 -19.16
C GLU A 565 18.89 -10.42 -18.23
N LEU A 566 20.01 -9.88 -18.72
CA LEU A 566 21.15 -9.47 -17.92
C LEU A 566 21.35 -7.98 -18.16
N SER A 567 21.29 -7.20 -17.09
CA SER A 567 21.62 -5.78 -17.11
C SER A 567 22.73 -5.49 -16.12
N ILE A 568 23.69 -4.65 -16.52
CA ILE A 568 24.73 -4.12 -15.64
C ILE A 568 24.66 -2.62 -15.61
N VAL A 569 25.01 -2.07 -14.45
CA VAL A 569 25.33 -0.66 -14.29
C VAL A 569 26.83 -0.52 -14.06
N HIS A 570 27.50 0.22 -14.95
CA HIS A 570 28.94 0.41 -14.91
C HIS A 570 29.35 1.90 -14.91
N GLY A 571 30.51 2.20 -14.35
CA GLY A 571 31.05 3.56 -14.36
C GLY A 571 31.98 3.82 -15.54
N LEU A 572 31.80 4.96 -16.21
CA LEU A 572 32.65 5.45 -17.30
C LEU A 572 33.35 6.74 -16.87
N GLU A 573 34.67 6.68 -16.69
CA GLU A 573 35.46 7.83 -16.26
C GLU A 573 35.66 8.85 -17.39
N ARG A 574 35.41 10.13 -17.10
CA ARG A 574 35.55 11.27 -18.03
C ARG A 574 36.94 11.42 -18.65
N SER A 575 37.97 10.90 -17.98
CA SER A 575 39.36 11.00 -18.45
C SER A 575 39.72 9.98 -19.54
N ASN A 576 38.92 8.91 -19.69
CA ASN A 576 39.21 7.77 -20.57
C ASN A 576 40.60 7.12 -20.37
N LYS A 577 41.30 7.46 -19.27
CA LYS A 577 42.58 6.85 -18.89
C LYS A 577 42.31 5.41 -18.47
N GLY A 578 42.90 4.44 -19.17
CA GLY A 578 42.64 3.02 -18.89
C GLY A 578 41.26 2.52 -19.32
N ALA A 579 40.54 3.23 -20.19
CA ALA A 579 39.37 2.65 -20.83
C ALA A 579 39.75 1.34 -21.55
N ALA A 580 38.85 0.37 -21.48
CA ALA A 580 39.10 -1.04 -21.77
C ALA A 580 38.01 -1.62 -22.66
N ILE A 581 38.38 -2.72 -23.31
CA ILE A 581 37.46 -3.64 -23.97
C ILE A 581 37.15 -4.78 -22.99
N ILE A 582 35.86 -5.04 -22.78
CA ILE A 582 35.33 -6.06 -21.88
C ILE A 582 34.64 -7.13 -22.73
N GLU A 583 35.02 -8.38 -22.53
CA GLU A 583 34.39 -9.56 -23.10
C GLU A 583 33.30 -10.06 -22.14
N LEU A 584 32.08 -10.28 -22.64
CA LEU A 584 31.01 -10.98 -21.95
C LEU A 584 31.02 -12.44 -22.42
N TYR A 585 31.21 -13.35 -21.49
CA TYR A 585 31.01 -14.78 -21.70
C TYR A 585 29.68 -15.21 -21.07
N VAL A 586 28.94 -16.04 -21.79
CA VAL A 586 27.69 -16.67 -21.36
C VAL A 586 27.86 -18.18 -21.49
N ASP A 587 27.66 -18.93 -20.40
CA ASP A 587 27.81 -20.38 -20.33
C ASP A 587 29.17 -20.86 -20.90
N GLY A 588 30.23 -20.10 -20.58
CA GLY A 588 31.60 -20.37 -21.00
C GLY A 588 31.96 -20.00 -22.44
N GLN A 589 31.01 -19.50 -23.23
CA GLN A 589 31.23 -19.06 -24.61
C GLN A 589 31.31 -17.53 -24.70
N LEU A 590 32.22 -17.00 -25.52
CA LEU A 590 32.26 -15.57 -25.80
C LEU A 590 30.96 -15.17 -26.51
N TYR A 591 30.20 -14.29 -25.87
CA TYR A 591 28.88 -13.87 -26.34
C TYR A 591 28.91 -12.48 -26.96
N ASP A 592 29.56 -11.53 -26.27
CA ASP A 592 29.65 -10.14 -26.73
C ASP A 592 30.95 -9.48 -26.28
N THR A 593 31.24 -8.30 -26.84
CA THR A 593 32.36 -7.46 -26.46
C THR A 593 31.93 -6.00 -26.48
N PHE A 594 32.14 -5.28 -25.38
CA PHE A 594 31.79 -3.87 -25.26
C PHE A 594 32.96 -3.05 -24.70
N SER A 595 32.85 -1.73 -24.82
CA SER A 595 33.85 -0.78 -24.32
C SER A 595 33.27 0.05 -23.18
N ASN A 596 34.11 0.41 -22.20
CA ASN A 596 33.80 1.44 -21.21
C ASN A 596 34.47 2.79 -21.53
N TYR A 597 34.83 3.03 -22.79
CA TYR A 597 35.23 4.35 -23.25
C TYR A 597 34.03 5.30 -23.21
N ASN A 598 34.15 6.37 -22.43
CA ASN A 598 33.19 7.45 -22.35
C ASN A 598 33.27 8.33 -23.62
N THR A 599 32.20 8.37 -24.39
CA THR A 599 32.14 9.13 -25.65
C THR A 599 31.78 10.60 -25.48
N GLU A 600 31.46 11.05 -24.27
CA GLU A 600 31.13 12.45 -24.01
C GLU A 600 32.34 13.36 -24.20
N PRO A 601 32.14 14.63 -24.62
CA PRO A 601 33.22 15.58 -24.80
C PRO A 601 34.02 15.77 -23.50
N TYR A 602 35.35 15.61 -23.60
CA TYR A 602 36.29 15.93 -22.53
C TYR A 602 37.48 16.73 -23.07
N GLY A 603 38.07 17.61 -22.25
CA GLY A 603 39.20 18.42 -22.70
C GLY A 603 39.51 19.61 -21.80
N ASN A 604 40.27 20.55 -22.35
CA ASN A 604 40.58 21.83 -21.72
C ASN A 604 40.09 22.97 -22.60
N THR A 605 39.64 24.05 -22.00
CA THR A 605 39.20 25.25 -22.72
C THR A 605 39.56 26.51 -21.95
N VAL A 606 39.53 27.64 -22.65
CA VAL A 606 39.69 28.99 -22.09
C VAL A 606 38.47 29.82 -22.46
N VAL A 607 37.78 30.32 -21.46
CA VAL A 607 36.67 31.26 -21.62
C VAL A 607 37.18 32.67 -21.34
N ASN A 608 36.93 33.58 -22.28
CA ASN A 608 37.30 34.99 -22.14
C ASN A 608 36.04 35.84 -22.04
N ALA A 609 36.03 36.78 -21.10
CA ALA A 609 34.97 37.75 -20.92
C ALA A 609 35.55 39.13 -20.61
N ILE A 610 34.74 40.17 -20.79
CA ILE A 610 35.12 41.56 -20.50
C ILE A 610 34.19 42.09 -19.41
N GLY A 611 34.77 42.63 -18.34
CA GLY A 611 34.02 43.30 -17.29
C GLY A 611 33.35 44.58 -17.80
N ASP A 612 32.14 44.85 -17.32
CA ASP A 612 31.35 46.05 -17.62
C ASP A 612 31.27 47.02 -16.42
N GLY A 613 31.80 46.65 -15.25
CA GLY A 613 31.68 47.40 -14.00
C GLY A 613 30.48 47.03 -13.14
N THR A 614 29.59 46.14 -13.59
CA THR A 614 28.32 45.80 -12.91
C THR A 614 28.04 44.30 -12.80
N THR A 615 28.43 43.52 -13.80
CA THR A 615 28.18 42.09 -13.88
C THR A 615 29.16 41.32 -13.00
N VAL A 616 28.62 40.39 -12.22
CA VAL A 616 29.38 39.53 -11.29
C VAL A 616 29.35 38.06 -11.69
N LYS A 617 28.46 37.66 -12.60
CA LYS A 617 28.26 36.27 -13.02
C LYS A 617 28.54 36.14 -14.52
N PHE A 618 29.42 35.23 -14.89
CA PHE A 618 29.85 35.02 -16.28
C PHE A 618 29.69 33.56 -16.67
N ASP A 619 28.98 33.29 -17.77
CA ASP A 619 28.72 31.93 -18.26
C ASP A 619 30.03 31.29 -18.76
N LEU A 620 30.30 30.05 -18.35
CA LEU A 620 31.43 29.25 -18.84
C LEU A 620 31.04 28.33 -20.00
N GLY A 621 29.77 28.31 -20.39
CA GLY A 621 29.24 27.69 -21.59
C GLY A 621 29.06 26.16 -21.53
N ARG A 622 29.14 25.55 -20.33
CA ARG A 622 28.85 24.13 -20.07
C ARG A 622 28.89 23.77 -18.57
N ALA A 623 28.28 22.66 -18.20
CA ALA A 623 28.45 22.01 -16.90
C ALA A 623 29.70 21.08 -16.85
N PHE A 624 29.89 20.39 -15.71
CA PHE A 624 30.95 19.38 -15.49
C PHE A 624 32.39 19.86 -15.72
N THR A 625 32.63 21.14 -15.49
CA THR A 625 33.97 21.74 -15.56
C THR A 625 34.70 21.65 -14.23
N TYR A 626 36.02 21.54 -14.24
CA TYR A 626 36.88 21.43 -13.06
C TYR A 626 38.26 22.04 -13.34
N ASN A 627 39.15 22.06 -12.34
CA ASN A 627 40.50 22.64 -12.44
C ASN A 627 40.51 24.10 -12.93
N HIS A 628 39.58 24.93 -12.43
CA HIS A 628 39.48 26.33 -12.83
C HIS A 628 40.67 27.17 -12.37
N VAL A 629 41.23 27.95 -13.28
CA VAL A 629 42.17 29.03 -12.99
C VAL A 629 41.57 30.32 -13.54
N VAL A 630 41.19 31.23 -12.65
CA VAL A 630 40.56 32.50 -12.99
C VAL A 630 41.58 33.62 -12.86
N LYS A 631 41.71 34.43 -13.91
CA LYS A 631 42.51 35.66 -13.89
C LYS A 631 41.67 36.86 -14.26
N VAL A 632 41.87 37.98 -13.56
CA VAL A 632 41.34 39.29 -13.92
C VAL A 632 42.51 40.23 -14.16
N ASN A 633 42.62 40.79 -15.37
CA ASN A 633 43.76 41.60 -15.81
C ASN A 633 45.12 40.90 -15.59
N GLY A 634 45.17 39.58 -15.79
CA GLY A 634 46.37 38.76 -15.59
C GLY A 634 46.67 38.38 -14.13
N ILE A 635 45.91 38.89 -13.15
CA ILE A 635 46.05 38.54 -11.74
C ILE A 635 45.21 37.29 -11.45
N THR A 636 45.85 36.21 -11.00
CA THR A 636 45.17 35.00 -10.55
C THR A 636 44.38 35.26 -9.28
N LEU A 637 43.10 34.90 -9.29
CA LEU A 637 42.19 35.01 -8.15
C LEU A 637 42.13 33.69 -7.37
N VAL A 638 41.68 33.74 -6.11
CA VAL A 638 41.45 32.57 -5.27
C VAL A 638 39.97 32.21 -5.26
N GLY A 639 39.63 30.95 -5.53
CA GLY A 639 38.25 30.50 -5.52
C GLY A 639 38.11 29.00 -5.66
N LYS A 640 36.87 28.51 -5.64
CA LYS A 640 36.55 27.09 -5.81
C LYS A 640 35.16 26.88 -6.41
N ILE A 641 34.87 25.66 -6.84
CA ILE A 641 33.49 25.24 -7.15
C ILE A 641 32.68 25.24 -5.85
N ASN A 642 31.44 25.73 -5.92
CA ASN A 642 30.51 25.67 -4.80
C ASN A 642 30.23 24.22 -4.44
N ASP A 643 30.45 23.86 -3.18
CA ASP A 643 30.23 22.53 -2.60
C ASP A 643 29.32 22.60 -1.35
N ALA A 644 28.81 23.79 -1.03
CA ALA A 644 27.97 24.00 0.15
C ALA A 644 26.52 23.55 -0.07
N GLU A 645 25.78 23.32 1.02
CA GLU A 645 24.32 23.12 0.97
C GLU A 645 23.60 24.45 0.65
N SER A 646 22.27 24.49 0.84
CA SER A 646 21.43 25.64 0.48
C SER A 646 21.93 26.95 1.12
N GLY A 647 21.90 28.03 0.34
CA GLY A 647 22.23 29.38 0.81
C GLY A 647 23.73 29.66 0.95
N ALA A 648 24.53 29.05 0.08
CA ALA A 648 25.98 29.21 0.06
C ALA A 648 26.41 30.69 -0.02
N THR A 649 27.47 31.02 0.72
CA THR A 649 28.14 32.33 0.70
C THR A 649 29.61 32.16 0.34
N PHE A 650 30.27 33.24 -0.08
CA PHE A 650 31.70 33.22 -0.39
C PHE A 650 32.51 32.79 0.83
N PRO A 651 33.32 31.71 0.74
CA PRO A 651 34.23 31.34 1.81
C PRO A 651 35.21 32.47 2.13
N ASN A 652 35.66 32.52 3.38
CA ASN A 652 36.64 33.52 3.81
C ASN A 652 37.92 33.44 2.95
N GLY A 653 38.35 34.58 2.43
CA GLY A 653 39.54 34.68 1.56
C GLY A 653 39.34 34.27 0.11
N HIS A 654 38.12 33.90 -0.31
CA HIS A 654 37.82 33.61 -1.71
C HIS A 654 37.30 34.86 -2.44
N ASP A 655 37.81 35.08 -3.65
CA ASP A 655 37.43 36.14 -4.57
C ASP A 655 36.29 35.69 -5.51
N TYR A 656 36.19 34.39 -5.77
CA TYR A 656 35.19 33.81 -6.65
C TYR A 656 34.66 32.44 -6.21
N MET A 657 33.50 32.08 -6.76
CA MET A 657 32.92 30.74 -6.73
C MET A 657 32.53 30.32 -8.14
N ILE A 658 32.59 29.02 -8.44
CA ILE A 658 31.92 28.45 -9.62
C ILE A 658 30.58 27.88 -9.16
N ILE A 659 29.50 28.26 -9.82
CA ILE A 659 28.11 27.91 -9.45
C ILE A 659 27.38 27.33 -10.65
N ARG A 660 26.31 26.57 -10.43
CA ARG A 660 25.41 26.13 -11.51
C ARG A 660 24.27 27.12 -11.71
N LYS A 661 23.90 27.35 -12.97
CA LYS A 661 22.78 28.21 -13.39
C LYS A 661 22.28 27.78 -14.77
N TYR A 662 21.04 28.11 -15.12
CA TYR A 662 20.57 27.98 -16.50
C TYR A 662 21.37 28.88 -17.46
N GLY A 663 21.93 28.24 -18.49
CA GLY A 663 22.45 28.87 -19.69
C GLY A 663 21.62 28.47 -20.91
N GLN A 664 22.03 28.92 -22.07
CA GLN A 664 21.45 28.49 -23.34
C GLN A 664 22.50 27.76 -24.14
N ASN A 665 22.08 26.64 -24.73
CA ASN A 665 22.91 25.97 -25.71
C ASN A 665 23.12 26.90 -26.91
N PRO A 666 24.37 27.19 -27.31
CA PRO A 666 24.64 28.14 -28.38
C PRO A 666 24.09 27.68 -29.73
N ASP A 667 23.99 26.36 -29.95
CA ASP A 667 23.57 25.77 -31.22
C ASP A 667 22.04 25.57 -31.28
N THR A 668 21.44 25.03 -30.22
CA THR A 668 20.01 24.68 -30.19
C THR A 668 19.13 25.75 -29.57
N GLN A 669 19.72 26.71 -28.84
CA GLN A 669 19.01 27.71 -28.03
C GLN A 669 18.14 27.09 -26.91
N GLU A 670 18.23 25.78 -26.68
CA GLU A 670 17.55 25.13 -25.56
C GLU A 670 18.18 25.54 -24.23
N THR A 671 17.35 25.69 -23.20
CA THR A 671 17.81 25.87 -21.83
C THR A 671 18.62 24.65 -21.40
N GLU A 672 19.80 24.88 -20.82
CA GLU A 672 20.61 23.83 -20.20
C GLU A 672 21.32 24.35 -18.94
N VAL A 673 21.93 23.46 -18.14
CA VAL A 673 22.69 23.89 -16.96
C VAL A 673 24.14 24.12 -17.36
N HIS A 674 24.67 25.31 -17.06
CA HIS A 674 26.07 25.63 -17.19
C HIS A 674 26.70 25.92 -15.82
N HIS A 675 28.03 25.83 -15.77
CA HIS A 675 28.79 26.51 -14.75
C HIS A 675 28.96 27.99 -15.09
N PHE A 676 28.83 28.82 -14.06
CA PHE A 676 29.09 30.25 -14.11
C PHE A 676 30.20 30.61 -13.13
N LEU A 677 31.09 31.49 -13.55
CA LEU A 677 32.00 32.20 -12.65
C LEU A 677 31.20 33.26 -11.90
N TYR A 678 31.13 33.17 -10.58
CA TYR A 678 30.56 34.21 -9.71
C TYR A 678 31.67 34.92 -8.93
N LEU A 679 31.91 36.18 -9.28
CA LEU A 679 32.90 37.04 -8.64
C LEU A 679 32.27 37.79 -7.46
N LYS A 680 33.00 37.91 -6.36
CA LYS A 680 32.57 38.64 -5.16
C LYS A 680 32.35 40.12 -5.42
N ASN A 681 33.12 40.70 -6.34
CA ASN A 681 33.03 42.09 -6.76
C ASN A 681 32.99 42.16 -8.29
N ALA A 682 32.19 43.09 -8.84
CA ALA A 682 32.13 43.30 -10.28
C ALA A 682 33.51 43.78 -10.81
N PRO A 683 34.08 43.15 -11.85
CA PRO A 683 35.29 43.64 -12.48
C PRO A 683 35.06 45.01 -13.11
N ALA A 684 36.06 45.89 -13.04
CA ALA A 684 36.00 47.21 -13.66
C ALA A 684 35.68 47.11 -15.17
N ALA A 685 35.07 48.16 -15.72
CA ALA A 685 34.80 48.23 -17.15
C ALA A 685 36.08 48.00 -17.97
N ARG A 686 35.99 47.11 -18.97
CA ARG A 686 37.09 46.64 -19.83
C ARG A 686 38.13 45.74 -19.15
N ALA A 687 37.91 45.30 -17.91
CA ALA A 687 38.80 44.31 -17.30
C ALA A 687 38.73 42.99 -18.07
N ASN A 688 39.90 42.43 -18.42
CA ASN A 688 39.97 41.13 -19.10
C ASN A 688 39.83 40.00 -18.09
N ILE A 689 38.84 39.13 -18.30
CA ILE A 689 38.57 37.96 -17.46
C ILE A 689 38.94 36.73 -18.29
N GLU A 690 39.88 35.94 -17.80
CA GLU A 690 40.32 34.68 -18.41
C GLU A 690 40.05 33.54 -17.44
N VAL A 691 39.29 32.54 -17.88
CA VAL A 691 39.04 31.32 -17.11
C VAL A 691 39.58 30.14 -17.89
N THR A 692 40.66 29.54 -17.41
CA THR A 692 41.14 28.25 -17.92
C THR A 692 40.50 27.14 -17.11
N MET A 693 39.99 26.11 -17.78
CA MET A 693 39.32 24.99 -17.11
C MET A 693 39.41 23.70 -17.92
N SER A 694 39.27 22.58 -17.21
CA SER A 694 39.01 21.27 -17.80
C SER A 694 37.50 21.00 -17.83
N TYR A 695 37.03 20.13 -18.72
CA TYR A 695 35.64 19.69 -18.78
C TYR A 695 35.54 18.21 -19.14
N GLY A 696 34.44 17.59 -18.72
CA GLY A 696 34.07 16.22 -19.05
C GLY A 696 33.14 15.64 -17.98
N GLU A 697 32.20 14.78 -18.37
CA GLU A 697 31.21 14.17 -17.46
C GLU A 697 31.63 12.73 -17.10
N ASN A 698 31.58 12.36 -15.81
CA ASN A 698 31.62 10.93 -15.44
C ASN A 698 30.21 10.35 -15.58
N ILE A 699 30.05 9.28 -16.36
CA ILE A 699 28.77 8.58 -16.53
C ILE A 699 28.67 7.46 -15.50
N ILE A 700 27.70 7.56 -14.60
CA ILE A 700 27.41 6.60 -13.53
C ILE A 700 25.90 6.51 -13.28
N TYR A 701 25.48 5.68 -12.32
CA TYR A 701 24.07 5.34 -12.10
C TYR A 701 23.09 6.53 -12.08
N THR A 702 23.45 7.64 -11.41
CA THR A 702 22.61 8.85 -11.38
C THR A 702 23.04 9.84 -12.45
N LYS A 703 22.17 10.08 -13.44
CA LYS A 703 22.25 11.18 -14.38
C LYS A 703 21.81 12.48 -13.72
N SER A 704 22.65 13.49 -13.79
CA SER A 704 22.44 14.79 -13.17
C SER A 704 23.42 15.81 -13.72
N THR A 705 23.09 17.10 -13.68
CA THR A 705 24.06 18.18 -13.95
C THR A 705 25.04 18.44 -12.79
N ILE A 706 25.05 17.59 -11.75
CA ILE A 706 25.97 17.68 -10.60
C ILE A 706 27.23 16.87 -10.92
N GLY A 707 28.36 17.56 -11.07
CA GLY A 707 29.65 16.96 -11.35
C GLY A 707 30.50 16.71 -10.10
N GLU A 708 31.46 15.79 -10.22
CA GLU A 708 32.59 15.75 -9.28
C GLU A 708 33.48 16.97 -9.50
N ILE A 709 33.97 17.58 -8.41
CA ILE A 709 34.79 18.80 -8.43
C ILE A 709 36.23 18.57 -8.91
N THR A 710 36.60 17.32 -9.21
CA THR A 710 37.91 16.90 -9.72
C THR A 710 37.74 15.99 -10.94
N GLU A 711 38.85 15.64 -11.60
CA GLU A 711 38.86 14.63 -12.68
C GLU A 711 38.37 13.25 -12.19
N SER A 712 38.63 12.91 -10.92
CA SER A 712 38.35 11.59 -10.35
C SER A 712 36.85 11.32 -10.23
N ILE A 713 36.44 10.10 -10.59
CA ILE A 713 35.09 9.58 -10.33
C ILE A 713 34.79 9.41 -8.83
N GLU A 714 35.80 9.43 -7.96
CA GLU A 714 35.64 9.38 -6.49
C GLU A 714 35.68 10.78 -5.86
N GLY A 715 35.78 11.84 -6.69
CA GLY A 715 35.78 13.20 -6.20
C GLY A 715 34.47 13.58 -5.52
N ALA A 716 34.55 14.50 -4.56
CA ALA A 716 33.35 15.09 -3.95
C ALA A 716 32.48 15.75 -5.03
N LEU A 717 31.17 15.72 -4.84
CA LEU A 717 30.24 16.42 -5.71
C LEU A 717 30.27 17.92 -5.45
N GLU A 718 30.02 18.70 -6.50
CA GLU A 718 29.65 20.10 -6.34
C GLU A 718 28.29 20.23 -5.63
N SER A 719 27.93 21.46 -5.28
CA SER A 719 26.68 21.78 -4.62
C SER A 719 25.51 21.31 -5.46
N ARG A 720 24.57 20.64 -4.80
CA ARG A 720 23.31 20.20 -5.39
C ARG A 720 22.33 21.38 -5.62
N TYR A 721 22.69 22.57 -5.13
CA TYR A 721 21.96 23.83 -5.29
C TYR A 721 22.69 24.76 -6.28
N GLY A 722 21.92 25.47 -7.09
CA GLY A 722 22.34 26.44 -8.08
C GLY A 722 21.65 27.79 -7.88
N ASP A 723 21.93 28.70 -8.81
CA ASP A 723 21.48 30.09 -8.84
C ASP A 723 20.26 30.27 -9.73
N ASP A 724 19.09 30.26 -9.13
CA ASP A 724 17.83 30.51 -9.81
C ASP A 724 16.87 31.30 -8.92
N GLU A 725 15.82 31.88 -9.50
CA GLU A 725 14.89 32.78 -8.79
C GLU A 725 13.97 32.04 -7.80
N ILE A 726 14.07 30.71 -7.73
CA ILE A 726 13.26 29.90 -6.83
C ILE A 726 13.89 29.87 -5.44
N SER A 727 13.37 30.71 -4.57
CA SER A 727 13.59 30.56 -3.13
C SER A 727 12.79 29.38 -2.56
N PHE A 728 13.46 28.51 -1.79
CA PHE A 728 12.81 27.44 -1.02
C PHE A 728 12.36 27.85 0.37
N ASP A 729 12.85 28.97 0.86
CA ASP A 729 12.27 29.66 1.99
C ASP A 729 11.74 31.02 1.48
N PRO A 730 10.46 31.09 1.07
CA PRO A 730 9.89 32.35 0.62
C PRO A 730 9.99 33.47 1.67
N ALA A 731 10.13 33.12 2.96
CA ALA A 731 10.33 34.06 4.04
C ALA A 731 11.80 34.51 4.19
N ASN A 732 12.78 33.70 3.76
CA ASN A 732 14.21 34.02 3.77
C ASN A 732 14.92 33.56 2.48
N PRO A 733 14.70 34.27 1.35
CA PRO A 733 15.28 33.86 0.08
C PRO A 733 16.80 33.94 0.08
N ALA A 734 17.45 32.82 -0.23
CA ALA A 734 18.90 32.74 -0.39
C ALA A 734 19.26 32.67 -1.88
N ALA A 735 20.40 33.28 -2.25
CA ALA A 735 20.79 33.43 -3.66
C ALA A 735 21.23 32.13 -4.35
N LEU A 736 21.66 31.12 -3.58
CA LEU A 736 22.14 29.82 -4.08
C LEU A 736 21.37 28.71 -3.39
N SER A 737 20.07 28.64 -3.67
CA SER A 737 19.20 27.70 -3.01
C SER A 737 18.45 26.80 -3.95
N SER A 738 18.56 26.82 -5.29
CA SER A 738 17.61 26.10 -6.16
C SER A 738 18.20 24.85 -6.82
N GLY A 739 17.50 23.71 -6.91
CA GLY A 739 17.88 22.67 -7.88
C GLY A 739 17.44 23.08 -9.29
N LEU A 740 18.13 22.59 -10.31
CA LEU A 740 17.97 23.07 -11.70
C LEU A 740 17.42 22.00 -12.65
N ASP A 741 17.27 20.76 -12.21
CA ASP A 741 16.99 19.62 -13.08
C ASP A 741 16.61 18.37 -12.27
N PHE A 742 15.89 17.47 -12.93
CA PHE A 742 15.58 16.12 -12.42
C PHE A 742 16.86 15.28 -12.24
N ARG A 743 16.73 14.18 -11.50
CA ARG A 743 17.76 13.14 -11.36
C ARG A 743 17.16 11.84 -11.83
N GLU A 744 17.85 11.13 -12.69
CA GLU A 744 17.32 9.88 -13.24
C GLU A 744 18.41 8.82 -13.34
N THR A 745 18.00 7.57 -13.51
CA THR A 745 18.93 6.50 -13.87
C THR A 745 19.61 6.84 -15.20
N ASP A 746 20.94 6.86 -15.26
CA ASP A 746 21.68 7.14 -16.48
C ASP A 746 21.72 5.90 -17.39
N GLU A 747 20.92 5.89 -18.44
CA GLU A 747 20.90 4.81 -19.43
C GLU A 747 22.26 4.59 -20.10
N ARG A 748 23.11 5.62 -20.20
CA ARG A 748 24.46 5.47 -20.77
C ARG A 748 25.37 4.60 -19.89
N SER A 749 25.04 4.50 -18.60
CA SER A 749 25.73 3.62 -17.63
C SER A 749 25.18 2.18 -17.65
N VAL A 750 24.12 1.91 -18.41
CA VAL A 750 23.45 0.60 -18.46
C VAL A 750 23.89 -0.17 -19.71
N LYS A 751 24.20 -1.45 -19.54
CA LYS A 751 24.30 -2.40 -20.65
C LYS A 751 23.36 -3.57 -20.39
N THR A 752 22.50 -3.86 -21.36
CA THR A 752 21.46 -4.89 -21.26
C THR A 752 21.61 -5.90 -22.39
N TRP A 753 21.54 -7.18 -22.03
CA TRP A 753 21.46 -8.30 -22.94
C TRP A 753 20.16 -9.06 -22.65
N ASN A 754 19.35 -9.28 -23.70
CA ASN A 754 18.10 -10.03 -23.61
C ASN A 754 18.29 -11.43 -24.15
N PHE A 755 17.66 -12.40 -23.50
CA PHE A 755 17.66 -13.81 -23.85
C PHE A 755 16.23 -14.28 -24.10
N ALA A 756 16.07 -15.23 -25.02
CA ALA A 756 14.74 -15.74 -25.37
C ALA A 756 14.06 -16.54 -24.24
N GLU A 757 14.84 -17.02 -23.27
CA GLU A 757 14.37 -17.92 -22.21
C GLU A 757 14.74 -17.37 -20.85
N TYR A 758 13.79 -17.46 -19.92
CA TYR A 758 14.03 -17.23 -18.50
C TYR A 758 14.67 -18.48 -17.89
N LYS A 759 15.96 -18.44 -17.58
CA LYS A 759 16.70 -19.55 -16.94
C LYS A 759 17.97 -19.05 -16.26
N GLU A 760 18.55 -19.91 -15.42
CA GLU A 760 19.90 -19.70 -14.89
C GLU A 760 20.95 -19.78 -16.01
N ARG A 761 21.91 -18.86 -15.98
CA ARG A 761 23.08 -18.84 -16.86
C ARG A 761 24.32 -18.43 -16.07
N GLU A 762 25.46 -18.94 -16.50
CA GLU A 762 26.76 -18.49 -16.00
C GLU A 762 27.25 -17.31 -16.84
N PHE A 763 27.62 -16.24 -16.17
CA PHE A 763 28.13 -15.03 -16.80
C PHE A 763 29.55 -14.75 -16.34
N MET A 764 30.37 -14.21 -17.25
CA MET A 764 31.68 -13.67 -16.90
C MET A 764 31.98 -12.42 -17.71
N PHE A 765 32.31 -11.33 -17.03
CA PHE A 765 32.92 -10.15 -17.64
C PHE A 765 34.43 -10.23 -17.48
N LYS A 766 35.19 -10.12 -18.57
CA LYS A 766 36.65 -10.19 -18.57
C LYS A 766 37.27 -9.01 -19.31
N ILE A 767 38.26 -8.35 -18.71
CA ILE A 767 39.02 -7.27 -19.34
C ILE A 767 39.97 -7.88 -20.38
N LYS A 768 39.68 -7.69 -21.67
CA LYS A 768 40.52 -8.12 -22.79
C LYS A 768 41.80 -7.28 -22.91
N GLY A 769 41.71 -6.00 -22.58
CA GLY A 769 42.79 -5.04 -22.72
C GLY A 769 42.25 -3.63 -22.96
N TYR A 770 43.12 -2.73 -23.41
CA TYR A 770 42.76 -1.33 -23.68
C TYR A 770 41.76 -1.18 -24.84
N ASP A 771 40.83 -0.22 -24.71
CA ASP A 771 40.17 0.35 -25.89
C ASP A 771 41.25 1.03 -26.76
N PRO A 772 41.21 0.87 -28.10
CA PRO A 772 42.19 1.51 -28.98
C PRO A 772 42.30 3.04 -28.83
N ARG A 773 41.24 3.69 -28.36
CA ARG A 773 41.15 5.14 -28.13
C ARG A 773 41.62 5.56 -26.72
N ALA A 774 41.86 4.61 -25.82
CA ALA A 774 42.22 4.90 -24.43
C ALA A 774 43.66 5.42 -24.30
N ASN A 775 43.87 6.27 -23.29
CA ASN A 775 45.22 6.59 -22.86
C ASN A 775 45.81 5.42 -22.03
N LYS A 776 46.91 4.83 -22.52
CA LYS A 776 47.54 3.61 -21.98
C LYS A 776 48.49 3.86 -20.80
N THR A 777 48.45 5.04 -20.17
CA THR A 777 49.30 5.40 -19.03
C THR A 777 48.85 4.81 -17.69
N VAL A 778 47.65 4.25 -17.61
CA VAL A 778 47.10 3.56 -16.43
C VAL A 778 46.47 2.25 -16.86
N SER A 779 46.45 1.25 -15.98
CA SER A 779 45.91 -0.09 -16.28
C SER A 779 44.48 -0.06 -16.83
N PRO A 780 44.11 -0.99 -17.75
CA PRO A 780 42.74 -1.08 -18.25
C PRO A 780 41.79 -1.43 -17.10
N TYR A 781 40.60 -0.83 -17.04
CA TYR A 781 39.68 -1.01 -15.92
C TYR A 781 38.26 -1.43 -16.33
N PHE A 782 37.48 -1.90 -15.37
CA PHE A 782 36.03 -2.03 -15.44
C PHE A 782 35.42 -1.70 -14.07
N ILE A 783 34.51 -0.73 -14.00
CA ILE A 783 33.83 -0.33 -12.76
C ILE A 783 32.42 -0.90 -12.77
N LEU A 784 32.12 -1.82 -11.86
CA LEU A 784 30.80 -2.43 -11.71
C LEU A 784 30.07 -1.82 -10.51
N ASN A 785 28.89 -1.24 -10.71
CA ASN A 785 28.02 -0.79 -9.61
C ASN A 785 27.11 -1.94 -9.14
N PHE A 786 26.29 -2.49 -10.04
CA PHE A 786 25.47 -3.66 -9.77
C PHE A 786 25.08 -4.41 -11.06
N ILE A 787 24.56 -5.61 -10.89
CA ILE A 787 24.01 -6.49 -11.92
C ILE A 787 22.56 -6.78 -11.57
N THR A 788 21.66 -6.81 -12.54
CA THR A 788 20.26 -7.20 -12.32
C THR A 788 19.72 -8.06 -13.47
N ASN A 789 18.74 -8.90 -13.17
CA ASN A 789 18.01 -9.66 -14.18
C ASN A 789 16.81 -8.90 -14.78
N ARG A 790 16.56 -7.66 -14.34
CA ARG A 790 15.59 -6.76 -14.94
C ARG A 790 15.93 -5.31 -14.58
N MET A 791 16.27 -4.50 -15.57
CA MET A 791 16.53 -3.08 -15.33
C MET A 791 15.24 -2.29 -15.25
N HIS A 792 14.95 -1.74 -14.08
CA HIS A 792 13.94 -0.70 -13.91
C HIS A 792 14.65 0.66 -13.83
N TYR A 793 14.01 1.71 -14.34
CA TYR A 793 14.52 3.08 -14.33
C TYR A 793 13.73 3.91 -13.33
N ILE A 794 14.41 4.84 -12.66
CA ILE A 794 13.76 5.74 -11.70
C ILE A 794 14.21 7.19 -11.91
N MET A 795 13.27 8.12 -11.74
CA MET A 795 13.52 9.56 -11.72
C MET A 795 13.06 10.15 -10.39
N ASN A 796 13.89 11.02 -9.80
CA ASN A 796 13.59 11.89 -8.68
C ASN A 796 13.45 13.35 -9.19
N ALA A 797 12.60 14.13 -8.53
CA ALA A 797 12.36 15.55 -8.78
C ALA A 797 13.66 16.39 -8.76
N GLY A 798 14.71 15.94 -8.06
CA GLY A 798 15.85 16.80 -7.76
C GLY A 798 15.48 17.91 -6.78
N ILE A 799 16.41 18.80 -6.42
CA ILE A 799 16.18 19.75 -5.33
C ILE A 799 15.16 20.84 -5.69
N GLY A 800 13.99 20.78 -5.06
CA GLY A 800 13.07 21.88 -4.76
C GLY A 800 12.28 22.52 -5.90
N GLY A 801 11.19 23.23 -5.52
CA GLY A 801 10.46 24.15 -6.38
C GLY A 801 9.21 23.60 -7.08
N TRP A 802 8.72 22.43 -6.69
CA TRP A 802 7.68 21.71 -7.43
C TRP A 802 6.29 21.89 -6.84
N THR A 803 5.89 23.15 -6.68
CA THR A 803 4.45 23.40 -6.61
C THR A 803 3.82 22.86 -7.89
N ALA A 804 2.59 22.36 -7.83
CA ALA A 804 1.87 21.90 -9.01
C ALA A 804 1.81 23.00 -10.09
N GLU A 805 1.73 24.27 -9.68
CA GLU A 805 1.82 25.42 -10.57
C GLU A 805 3.17 25.51 -11.30
N LYS A 806 4.28 25.32 -10.60
CA LYS A 806 5.62 25.40 -11.19
C LYS A 806 5.93 24.20 -12.06
N LEU A 807 5.55 22.99 -11.64
CA LEU A 807 5.64 21.81 -12.49
C LEU A 807 4.88 22.01 -13.82
N TYR A 808 3.83 22.83 -13.82
CA TYR A 808 3.10 23.20 -15.03
C TYR A 808 3.72 24.36 -15.83
N ASN A 809 4.25 25.41 -15.18
CA ASN A 809 4.62 26.68 -15.84
C ASN A 809 6.12 27.04 -15.83
N ASP A 810 7.01 26.24 -15.21
CA ASP A 810 8.44 26.58 -15.14
C ASP A 810 9.08 26.60 -16.54
N ASN A 811 9.76 27.70 -16.89
CA ASN A 811 10.42 27.88 -18.19
C ASN A 811 11.81 27.21 -18.27
N GLY A 812 12.33 26.72 -17.14
CA GLY A 812 13.57 25.98 -17.04
C GLY A 812 13.38 24.48 -17.32
N LEU A 813 14.23 23.65 -16.73
CA LEU A 813 14.19 22.19 -16.90
C LEU A 813 13.23 21.48 -15.94
N ARG A 814 12.46 22.26 -15.18
CA ARG A 814 11.66 21.81 -14.04
C ARG A 814 10.16 21.85 -14.29
N ASN A 815 9.75 21.27 -15.41
CA ASN A 815 8.35 21.18 -15.78
C ASN A 815 7.99 19.78 -16.25
N TYR A 816 6.68 19.54 -16.40
CA TYR A 816 6.17 18.25 -16.85
C TYR A 816 6.64 17.91 -18.27
N HIS A 817 6.92 18.88 -19.14
CA HIS A 817 7.46 18.61 -20.48
C HIS A 817 8.83 17.93 -20.42
N TYR A 818 9.74 18.43 -19.56
CA TYR A 818 11.03 17.80 -19.36
C TYR A 818 10.92 16.46 -18.62
N LEU A 819 10.01 16.35 -17.63
CA LEU A 819 9.72 15.08 -16.97
C LEU A 819 9.29 14.01 -17.98
N MET A 820 8.41 14.35 -18.92
CA MET A 820 7.90 13.41 -19.91
C MET A 820 8.95 12.94 -20.92
N ARG A 821 10.12 13.60 -21.03
CA ARG A 821 11.26 13.08 -21.81
C ARG A 821 11.84 11.79 -21.20
N PHE A 822 11.59 11.54 -19.92
CA PHE A 822 11.92 10.26 -19.27
C PHE A 822 10.99 9.14 -19.67
N ASP A 823 9.87 9.41 -20.35
CA ASP A 823 8.87 8.42 -20.77
C ASP A 823 8.41 7.49 -19.63
N PRO A 824 7.81 8.04 -18.55
CA PRO A 824 7.42 7.25 -17.39
C PRO A 824 6.25 6.31 -17.69
N ASP A 825 6.34 5.05 -17.26
CA ASP A 825 5.17 4.16 -17.14
C ASP A 825 4.30 4.56 -15.96
N ILE A 826 4.96 5.02 -14.89
CA ILE A 826 4.36 5.34 -13.61
C ILE A 826 4.87 6.70 -13.15
N LEU A 827 3.96 7.61 -12.81
CA LEU A 827 4.27 8.93 -12.29
C LEU A 827 3.60 9.13 -10.93
N PHE A 828 4.38 9.43 -9.89
CA PHE A 828 3.87 9.92 -8.62
C PHE A 828 4.02 11.43 -8.51
N VAL A 829 2.95 12.10 -8.05
CA VAL A 829 2.92 13.55 -7.80
C VAL A 829 2.60 13.83 -6.33
N GLU A 830 3.58 14.32 -5.56
CA GLU A 830 3.47 14.71 -4.14
C GLU A 830 3.81 16.19 -3.96
N SER A 831 2.86 17.10 -3.98
CA SER A 831 3.19 18.53 -3.81
C SER A 831 2.62 19.18 -2.55
N GLY A 832 1.68 18.49 -1.88
CA GLY A 832 0.81 19.11 -0.89
C GLY A 832 1.42 19.39 0.49
N THR A 833 2.46 18.68 0.93
CA THR A 833 2.85 18.72 2.35
C THR A 833 3.68 19.96 2.74
N ASN A 834 4.66 20.37 1.93
CA ASN A 834 5.54 21.51 2.25
C ASN A 834 5.42 22.72 1.34
N ASP A 835 5.17 22.52 0.04
CA ASP A 835 5.40 23.60 -0.95
C ASP A 835 4.06 24.20 -1.44
N ASP A 836 3.00 23.40 -1.60
CA ASP A 836 1.67 23.87 -2.06
C ASP A 836 0.63 24.10 -0.95
N TRP A 837 1.04 24.10 0.31
CA TRP A 837 0.08 24.31 1.41
C TRP A 837 -0.49 25.73 1.44
N ASP A 838 0.20 26.69 0.82
CA ASP A 838 -0.11 28.12 0.90
C ASP A 838 -0.73 28.68 -0.40
N SER A 839 -0.33 28.12 -1.55
CA SER A 839 -0.78 28.57 -2.87
C SER A 839 -2.31 28.42 -3.03
N ALA A 840 -3.02 29.55 -2.91
CA ALA A 840 -4.48 29.65 -3.06
C ALA A 840 -5.29 28.80 -2.06
N ASN A 841 -4.73 28.59 -0.86
CA ASN A 841 -5.40 28.00 0.29
C ASN A 841 -5.74 29.09 1.32
N GLN A 842 -7.03 29.28 1.62
CA GLN A 842 -7.45 30.32 2.57
C GLN A 842 -8.71 29.95 3.33
N PHE A 843 -8.84 30.52 4.53
CA PHE A 843 -10.11 30.58 5.22
C PHE A 843 -11.05 31.54 4.50
N VAL A 844 -12.32 31.16 4.36
CA VAL A 844 -13.33 31.93 3.58
C VAL A 844 -14.45 32.49 4.46
N ALA A 845 -14.31 32.36 5.77
CA ALA A 845 -15.27 32.86 6.75
C ALA A 845 -14.53 33.30 8.02
N THR A 846 -15.05 34.33 8.68
CA THR A 846 -14.43 34.88 9.89
C THR A 846 -15.45 35.36 10.90
N LYS A 847 -15.08 35.37 12.17
CA LYS A 847 -15.84 35.93 13.29
C LYS A 847 -15.07 37.07 13.95
N THR A 848 -15.77 38.12 14.34
CA THR A 848 -15.20 39.23 15.15
C THR A 848 -15.42 38.96 16.64
N ILE A 849 -14.36 39.12 17.43
CA ILE A 849 -14.37 39.00 18.90
C ILE A 849 -13.75 40.27 19.50
N THR A 850 -14.48 40.93 20.41
CA THR A 850 -14.02 42.10 21.16
C THR A 850 -13.52 41.68 22.54
N ASP A 851 -12.88 42.60 23.26
CA ASP A 851 -12.47 42.42 24.66
C ASP A 851 -11.51 41.23 24.88
N VAL A 852 -10.67 40.96 23.86
CA VAL A 852 -9.62 39.94 23.95
C VAL A 852 -8.47 40.52 24.76
N THR A 853 -8.00 39.78 25.77
CA THR A 853 -6.84 40.18 26.59
C THR A 853 -5.53 39.96 25.86
N GLU A 854 -4.47 40.65 26.28
CA GLU A 854 -3.13 40.45 25.71
C GLU A 854 -2.66 39.00 25.89
N ALA A 855 -2.91 38.43 27.06
CA ALA A 855 -2.52 37.05 27.38
C ALA A 855 -3.22 36.03 26.47
N ALA A 856 -4.51 36.25 26.15
CA ALA A 856 -5.24 35.40 25.22
C ALA A 856 -4.72 35.57 23.78
N LEU A 857 -4.49 36.81 23.34
CA LEU A 857 -4.01 37.09 21.98
C LEU A 857 -2.63 36.48 21.72
N ARG A 858 -1.70 36.54 22.67
CA ARG A 858 -0.35 35.98 22.53
C ARG A 858 -0.32 34.45 22.43
N ARG A 859 -1.33 33.77 22.99
CA ARG A 859 -1.50 32.31 22.86
C ARG A 859 -2.31 31.92 21.63
N TYR A 860 -2.95 32.88 20.94
CA TYR A 860 -3.78 32.60 19.79
C TYR A 860 -2.93 32.37 18.53
N PRO A 861 -3.13 31.27 17.78
CA PRO A 861 -2.39 31.03 16.55
C PRO A 861 -2.67 32.14 15.52
N THR A 862 -1.65 32.91 15.18
CA THR A 862 -1.79 34.06 14.28
C THR A 862 -2.25 33.62 12.89
N LEU A 863 -1.89 32.41 12.44
CA LEU A 863 -2.33 31.85 11.15
C LEU A 863 -3.86 31.80 10.98
N TRP A 864 -4.61 31.75 12.08
CA TRP A 864 -6.08 31.76 12.07
C TRP A 864 -6.68 33.18 12.16
N LEU A 865 -5.86 34.20 12.40
CA LEU A 865 -6.28 35.59 12.51
C LEU A 865 -6.24 36.28 11.15
N LYS A 866 -7.38 36.78 10.71
CA LYS A 866 -7.46 37.74 9.60
C LYS A 866 -6.95 39.11 10.05
N SER A 867 -7.32 39.53 11.25
CA SER A 867 -6.84 40.79 11.81
C SER A 867 -6.80 40.79 13.34
N SER A 868 -5.95 41.63 13.92
CA SER A 868 -5.96 41.99 15.33
C SER A 868 -5.68 43.48 15.49
N LYS A 869 -6.48 44.16 16.31
CA LYS A 869 -6.43 45.61 16.50
C LYS A 869 -6.34 45.94 17.98
N TYR A 870 -5.38 46.79 18.33
CA TYR A 870 -5.24 47.34 19.68
C TYR A 870 -6.34 48.37 19.95
N VAL A 871 -7.06 48.20 21.06
CA VAL A 871 -8.08 49.15 21.53
C VAL A 871 -7.55 49.93 22.73
N ALA A 872 -7.08 49.21 23.74
CA ALA A 872 -6.47 49.76 24.95
C ALA A 872 -5.55 48.72 25.60
N VAL A 873 -4.90 49.07 26.71
CA VAL A 873 -4.11 48.12 27.50
C VAL A 873 -4.99 46.93 27.88
N ASP A 874 -4.51 45.72 27.58
CA ASP A 874 -5.22 44.47 27.80
C ASP A 874 -6.60 44.35 27.11
N ASN A 875 -6.82 45.10 26.02
CA ASN A 875 -8.04 45.03 25.23
C ASN A 875 -7.76 45.11 23.72
N TYR A 876 -8.15 44.06 23.00
CA TYR A 876 -8.00 43.90 21.56
C TYR A 876 -9.31 43.47 20.91
N THR A 877 -9.49 43.84 19.65
CA THR A 877 -10.50 43.26 18.76
C THR A 877 -9.81 42.39 17.73
N ILE A 878 -10.29 41.16 17.52
CA ILE A 878 -9.74 40.23 16.54
C ILE A 878 -10.81 39.77 15.54
N GLU A 879 -10.37 39.48 14.32
CA GLU A 879 -11.14 38.73 13.33
C GLU A 879 -10.45 37.38 13.11
N THR A 880 -11.15 36.28 13.38
CA THR A 880 -10.58 34.91 13.37
C THR A 880 -11.37 33.97 12.47
N ALA A 881 -10.69 32.99 11.87
CA ALA A 881 -11.30 31.88 11.13
C ALA A 881 -12.08 30.90 12.03
N ALA A 882 -11.80 30.89 13.34
CA ALA A 882 -12.45 30.01 14.31
C ALA A 882 -13.88 30.48 14.60
N LEU A 883 -14.85 29.91 13.88
CA LEU A 883 -16.27 30.20 14.04
C LEU A 883 -16.87 29.30 15.13
N THR A 884 -18.14 29.55 15.48
CA THR A 884 -18.85 28.79 16.52
C THR A 884 -19.99 27.98 15.91
N ILE A 885 -20.07 26.69 16.25
CA ILE A 885 -21.17 25.81 15.88
C ILE A 885 -22.41 26.18 16.70
N GLU A 886 -23.52 26.50 16.02
CA GLU A 886 -24.82 26.76 16.65
C GLU A 886 -25.63 25.47 16.81
N GLU A 887 -25.67 24.66 15.76
CA GLU A 887 -26.38 23.39 15.73
C GLU A 887 -25.66 22.41 14.81
N VAL A 888 -25.76 21.11 15.11
CA VAL A 888 -25.15 20.06 14.31
C VAL A 888 -26.07 18.86 14.23
N THR A 889 -26.14 18.27 13.05
CA THR A 889 -26.81 16.99 12.81
C THR A 889 -25.83 16.01 12.19
N ARG A 890 -26.30 14.80 11.90
CA ARG A 890 -25.51 13.79 11.20
C ARG A 890 -25.00 14.28 9.83
N ASN A 891 -25.70 15.19 9.16
CA ASN A 891 -25.38 15.60 7.78
C ASN A 891 -25.31 17.12 7.59
N SER A 892 -25.35 17.89 8.67
CA SER A 892 -25.29 19.35 8.59
C SER A 892 -24.62 20.00 9.79
N VAL A 893 -24.07 21.19 9.56
CA VAL A 893 -23.59 22.12 10.59
C VAL A 893 -24.21 23.49 10.32
N LYS A 894 -24.85 24.06 11.33
CA LYS A 894 -25.33 25.44 11.35
C LYS A 894 -24.31 26.31 12.08
N ILE A 895 -23.87 27.37 11.43
CA ILE A 895 -22.86 28.28 11.96
C ILE A 895 -23.54 29.46 12.65
N ASN A 896 -23.04 29.83 13.83
CA ASN A 896 -23.52 31.01 14.55
C ASN A 896 -23.21 32.28 13.73
N GLY A 897 -24.25 33.05 13.39
CA GLY A 897 -24.10 34.25 12.56
C GLY A 897 -23.80 35.54 13.33
N THR A 898 -23.70 35.51 14.66
CA THR A 898 -23.39 36.71 15.45
C THR A 898 -21.96 37.15 15.18
N ASN A 899 -21.78 38.34 14.61
CA ASN A 899 -20.50 38.94 14.24
C ASN A 899 -19.66 38.07 13.28
N THR A 900 -20.33 37.28 12.43
CA THR A 900 -19.67 36.36 11.50
C THR A 900 -19.89 36.80 10.05
N ASP A 901 -18.81 36.84 9.26
CA ASP A 901 -18.86 36.95 7.81
C ASP A 901 -18.83 35.55 7.18
N LEU A 902 -19.94 35.21 6.51
CA LEU A 902 -20.16 33.93 5.83
C LEU A 902 -20.42 34.11 4.31
N SER A 903 -20.24 35.33 3.80
CA SER A 903 -20.63 35.71 2.44
C SER A 903 -19.89 34.94 1.33
N SER A 904 -18.67 34.47 1.63
CA SER A 904 -17.80 33.79 0.66
C SER A 904 -17.90 32.26 0.70
N VAL A 905 -18.68 31.68 1.60
CA VAL A 905 -18.87 30.23 1.74
C VAL A 905 -19.67 29.69 0.56
N LYS A 906 -19.22 28.59 -0.04
CA LYS A 906 -19.88 27.94 -1.18
C LYS A 906 -19.75 26.40 -1.13
N LYS A 907 -20.48 25.73 -2.02
CA LYS A 907 -20.29 24.30 -2.31
C LYS A 907 -18.84 24.00 -2.69
N GLY A 908 -18.30 22.91 -2.16
CA GLY A 908 -16.94 22.45 -2.41
C GLY A 908 -15.90 22.95 -1.39
N ASP A 909 -16.23 23.98 -0.60
CA ASP A 909 -15.41 24.39 0.54
C ASP A 909 -15.39 23.30 1.63
N TYR A 910 -14.37 23.31 2.47
CA TYR A 910 -14.17 22.37 3.58
C TYR A 910 -14.60 22.97 4.91
N LEU A 911 -15.33 22.17 5.67
CA LEU A 911 -15.51 22.35 7.10
C LEU A 911 -14.42 21.57 7.84
N ILE A 912 -13.78 22.22 8.81
CA ILE A 912 -12.97 21.59 9.85
C ILE A 912 -13.76 21.74 11.15
N ILE A 913 -14.21 20.63 11.71
CA ILE A 913 -15.21 20.58 12.79
C ILE A 913 -14.54 20.02 14.04
N GLY A 914 -14.52 20.79 15.13
CA GLY A 914 -13.86 20.43 16.39
C GLY A 914 -12.80 21.45 16.81
N ASP A 915 -12.30 21.33 18.04
CA ASP A 915 -11.27 22.20 18.61
C ASP A 915 -9.89 21.55 18.43
N TYR A 916 -9.03 22.10 17.56
CA TYR A 916 -7.71 21.55 17.27
C TYR A 916 -6.66 22.02 18.30
N HIS A 917 -6.10 21.09 19.07
CA HIS A 917 -4.96 21.33 19.98
C HIS A 917 -3.78 20.45 19.61
N PHE A 918 -3.35 20.51 18.34
CA PHE A 918 -2.21 19.75 17.83
C PHE A 918 -2.42 18.24 17.68
N ASP A 919 -3.66 17.76 17.81
CA ASP A 919 -4.04 16.36 17.61
C ASP A 919 -5.09 16.26 16.49
N GLU A 920 -4.73 15.63 15.37
CA GLU A 920 -5.61 15.47 14.21
C GLU A 920 -6.83 14.55 14.47
N ARG A 921 -6.95 13.97 15.66
CA ARG A 921 -8.13 13.22 16.11
C ARG A 921 -9.18 14.12 16.76
N GLU A 922 -8.84 15.34 17.19
CA GLU A 922 -9.78 16.29 17.81
C GLU A 922 -10.64 17.05 16.80
N VAL A 923 -10.38 16.83 15.51
CA VAL A 923 -11.11 17.47 14.42
C VAL A 923 -11.46 16.48 13.32
N VAL A 924 -12.49 16.81 12.55
CA VAL A 924 -12.83 16.09 11.33
C VAL A 924 -13.16 17.04 10.18
N THR A 925 -12.89 16.59 8.95
CA THR A 925 -13.15 17.32 7.72
C THR A 925 -14.45 16.89 7.05
N ARG A 926 -15.18 17.85 6.45
CA ARG A 926 -16.33 17.59 5.57
C ARG A 926 -16.33 18.54 4.38
N ILE A 927 -16.69 18.01 3.21
CA ILE A 927 -16.90 18.82 2.00
C ILE A 927 -18.33 19.32 1.99
N ILE A 928 -18.52 20.63 1.85
CA ILE A 928 -19.84 21.24 1.72
C ILE A 928 -20.48 20.80 0.39
N ASP A 929 -21.59 20.07 0.45
CA ASP A 929 -22.38 19.68 -0.71
C ASP A 929 -23.41 20.76 -1.07
N THR A 930 -24.04 21.36 -0.06
CA THR A 930 -24.88 22.57 -0.21
C THR A 930 -24.62 23.57 0.91
N TRP A 931 -24.70 24.86 0.57
CA TRP A 931 -24.63 25.98 1.52
C TRP A 931 -25.91 26.80 1.42
N ASP A 932 -26.65 26.87 2.52
CA ASP A 932 -27.80 27.77 2.65
C ASP A 932 -27.40 28.99 3.49
N ILE A 933 -27.24 30.12 2.81
CA ILE A 933 -26.83 31.37 3.46
C ILE A 933 -27.93 31.95 4.37
N ALA A 934 -29.21 31.69 4.08
CA ALA A 934 -30.32 32.24 4.86
C ALA A 934 -30.42 31.55 6.23
N THR A 935 -30.22 30.23 6.25
CA THR A 935 -30.20 29.46 7.51
C THR A 935 -28.80 29.33 8.10
N ARG A 936 -27.75 29.71 7.36
CA ARG A 936 -26.32 29.57 7.70
C ARG A 936 -25.92 28.11 7.88
N THR A 937 -26.51 27.23 7.08
CA THR A 937 -26.37 25.78 7.22
C THR A 937 -25.58 25.20 6.05
N ALA A 938 -24.50 24.51 6.39
CA ALA A 938 -23.77 23.66 5.45
C ALA A 938 -24.29 22.22 5.57
N THR A 939 -24.57 21.57 4.45
CA THR A 939 -24.86 20.13 4.41
C THR A 939 -23.76 19.36 3.68
N PHE A 940 -23.58 18.09 4.02
CA PHE A 940 -22.53 17.24 3.48
C PHE A 940 -22.97 15.78 3.37
N LYS A 941 -22.40 15.08 2.37
CA LYS A 941 -22.76 13.69 2.03
C LYS A 941 -22.22 12.67 3.03
N LYS A 942 -20.95 12.81 3.45
CA LYS A 942 -20.33 11.91 4.43
C LYS A 942 -20.87 12.23 5.83
N PRO A 943 -21.63 11.35 6.49
CA PRO A 943 -22.24 11.67 7.78
C PRO A 943 -21.21 11.86 8.89
N LEU A 944 -21.42 12.80 9.81
CA LEU A 944 -20.66 12.94 11.05
C LEU A 944 -20.98 11.78 12.00
N LYS A 945 -19.95 11.33 12.71
CA LYS A 945 -20.04 10.31 13.77
C LYS A 945 -19.29 10.84 14.99
N PRO A 946 -19.91 10.95 16.18
CA PRO A 946 -19.24 11.46 17.38
C PRO A 946 -17.86 10.81 17.62
N GLN A 947 -17.78 9.50 17.40
CA GLN A 947 -16.59 8.69 17.68
C GLN A 947 -15.40 8.95 16.75
N GLU A 948 -15.60 9.71 15.66
CA GLU A 948 -14.50 10.11 14.78
C GLU A 948 -13.72 11.31 15.32
N ILE A 949 -14.24 11.99 16.35
CA ILE A 949 -13.65 13.17 16.98
C ILE A 949 -13.36 12.86 18.45
N LEU A 950 -12.10 12.98 18.85
CA LEU A 950 -11.65 12.87 20.22
C LEU A 950 -12.37 13.90 21.09
N ASN A 951 -12.72 13.56 22.33
CA ASN A 951 -13.51 14.39 23.26
C ASN A 951 -15.01 14.57 22.92
N ILE A 952 -15.55 13.89 21.90
CA ILE A 952 -16.96 14.03 21.50
C ILE A 952 -17.71 12.70 21.69
N ARG A 953 -18.69 12.67 22.61
CA ARG A 953 -19.48 11.46 22.90
C ARG A 953 -20.79 11.42 22.10
N LYS A 954 -21.39 12.59 21.88
CA LYS A 954 -22.59 12.79 21.06
C LYS A 954 -22.44 14.05 20.22
N LEU A 955 -23.15 14.15 19.10
CA LEU A 955 -23.01 15.29 18.19
C LEU A 955 -23.30 16.62 18.88
N SER A 956 -24.25 16.67 19.83
CA SER A 956 -24.56 17.91 20.56
C SER A 956 -23.42 18.41 21.46
N ASP A 957 -22.38 17.61 21.72
CA ASP A 957 -21.16 18.08 22.41
C ASP A 957 -20.33 19.03 21.52
N LEU A 958 -20.60 19.06 20.20
CA LEU A 958 -20.01 20.00 19.24
C LEU A 958 -20.70 21.38 19.26
N THR A 959 -21.90 21.50 19.82
CA THR A 959 -22.56 22.82 19.93
C THR A 959 -21.71 23.74 20.81
N GLY A 960 -21.39 24.93 20.31
CA GLY A 960 -20.48 25.88 20.97
C GLY A 960 -18.98 25.66 20.67
N ARG A 961 -18.61 24.55 20.02
CA ARG A 961 -17.23 24.25 19.61
C ARG A 961 -16.85 24.98 18.31
N THR A 962 -15.58 24.85 17.94
CA THR A 962 -15.01 25.49 16.76
C THR A 962 -15.46 24.82 15.46
N VAL A 963 -15.76 25.64 14.45
CA VAL A 963 -15.79 25.23 13.04
C VAL A 963 -15.04 26.25 12.20
N MET A 964 -14.21 25.79 11.28
CA MET A 964 -13.50 26.63 10.31
C MET A 964 -13.91 26.27 8.90
N VAL A 965 -14.00 27.27 8.01
CA VAL A 965 -14.34 27.06 6.59
C VAL A 965 -13.16 27.45 5.71
N LYS A 966 -12.71 26.50 4.88
CA LYS A 966 -11.46 26.59 4.12
C LYS A 966 -11.65 26.22 2.66
N ARG A 967 -10.90 26.84 1.76
CA ARG A 967 -10.89 26.56 0.32
C ARG A 967 -9.51 26.14 -0.15
N ILE A 968 -9.45 25.13 -1.03
CA ILE A 968 -8.20 24.60 -1.60
C ILE A 968 -8.25 24.45 -3.13
N ASP A 969 -9.21 25.11 -3.79
CA ASP A 969 -9.47 24.98 -5.22
C ASP A 969 -8.24 25.34 -6.08
N GLY A 970 -7.42 26.32 -5.66
CA GLY A 970 -6.29 26.74 -6.47
C GLY A 970 -5.21 25.68 -6.60
N PHE A 971 -4.80 25.05 -5.48
CA PHE A 971 -3.91 23.89 -5.51
C PHE A 971 -4.47 22.75 -6.39
N ILE A 972 -5.74 22.40 -6.19
CA ILE A 972 -6.37 21.31 -6.94
C ILE A 972 -6.45 21.64 -8.44
N SER A 973 -6.69 22.90 -8.82
CA SER A 973 -6.71 23.31 -10.22
C SER A 973 -5.34 23.19 -10.90
N TRP A 974 -4.25 23.43 -10.18
CA TRP A 974 -2.91 23.25 -10.72
C TRP A 974 -2.55 21.77 -10.83
N LEU A 975 -2.89 20.97 -9.82
CA LEU A 975 -2.68 19.52 -9.87
C LEU A 975 -3.48 18.88 -11.02
N ASP A 976 -4.70 19.35 -11.25
CA ASP A 976 -5.55 18.94 -12.36
C ASP A 976 -4.90 19.24 -13.72
N LYS A 977 -4.35 20.46 -13.90
CA LYS A 977 -3.60 20.85 -15.10
C LYS A 977 -2.35 20.01 -15.33
N VAL A 978 -1.62 19.64 -14.28
CA VAL A 978 -0.47 18.73 -14.39
C VAL A 978 -0.91 17.37 -14.91
N VAL A 979 -1.99 16.81 -14.36
CA VAL A 979 -2.54 15.52 -14.81
C VAL A 979 -2.95 15.57 -16.28
N ASP A 980 -3.69 16.62 -16.68
CA ASP A 980 -4.10 16.81 -18.07
C ASP A 980 -2.90 17.01 -19.00
N GLY A 981 -1.89 17.79 -18.56
CA GLY A 981 -0.66 18.02 -19.30
C GLY A 981 0.14 16.74 -19.53
N VAL A 982 0.29 15.89 -18.52
CA VAL A 982 0.96 14.58 -18.64
C VAL A 982 0.22 13.66 -19.60
N ARG A 983 -1.11 13.57 -19.48
CA ARG A 983 -1.93 12.73 -20.36
C ARG A 983 -1.97 13.20 -21.80
N GLN A 984 -1.83 14.50 -22.03
CA GLN A 984 -1.67 15.03 -23.37
C GLN A 984 -0.39 14.53 -24.06
N TYR A 985 0.67 14.26 -23.28
CA TYR A 985 1.92 13.68 -23.78
C TYR A 985 1.83 12.17 -23.96
N ASN A 986 1.30 11.47 -22.96
CA ASN A 986 1.13 10.02 -22.99
C ASN A 986 -0.08 9.63 -22.13
N GLU A 987 -1.12 9.09 -22.76
CA GLU A 987 -2.38 8.72 -22.09
C GLU A 987 -2.26 7.44 -21.24
N ASP A 988 -1.28 6.59 -21.53
CA ASP A 988 -1.08 5.28 -20.87
C ASP A 988 -0.36 5.39 -19.52
N VAL A 989 0.24 6.55 -19.22
CA VAL A 989 0.96 6.78 -17.97
C VAL A 989 0.03 6.57 -16.78
N GLN A 990 0.44 5.69 -15.88
CA GLN A 990 -0.27 5.48 -14.64
C GLN A 990 0.13 6.54 -13.63
N ILE A 991 -0.82 7.41 -13.27
CA ILE A 991 -0.56 8.54 -12.38
C ILE A 991 -1.03 8.22 -10.96
N GLY A 992 -0.14 8.34 -9.99
CA GLY A 992 -0.38 8.26 -8.56
C GLY A 992 -0.39 9.64 -7.90
N LEU A 993 -1.52 10.09 -7.39
CA LEU A 993 -1.61 11.34 -6.63
C LEU A 993 -1.38 11.05 -5.13
N VAL A 994 -0.29 11.59 -4.58
CA VAL A 994 0.13 11.33 -3.21
C VAL A 994 -0.51 12.34 -2.26
N SER A 995 -1.14 11.83 -1.18
CA SER A 995 -1.70 12.66 -0.12
C SER A 995 -0.61 13.27 0.78
N THR A 996 -1.01 14.12 1.73
CA THR A 996 -0.09 14.89 2.58
C THR A 996 0.36 14.15 3.85
N GLY A 997 1.40 14.65 4.52
CA GLY A 997 1.76 14.25 5.89
C GLY A 997 0.85 14.83 6.99
N LEU A 998 1.17 14.53 8.26
CA LEU A 998 0.54 15.14 9.44
C LEU A 998 1.24 16.45 9.83
N CYS A 999 0.59 17.60 9.65
CA CYS A 999 1.17 18.88 10.02
C CYS A 999 0.57 19.47 11.30
N ALA A 1000 1.34 20.36 11.92
CA ALA A 1000 0.80 21.38 12.81
C ALA A 1000 -0.15 22.31 12.04
N PHE A 1001 -1.47 22.18 12.24
CA PHE A 1001 -2.49 22.99 11.54
C PHE A 1001 -2.42 24.49 11.87
N THR A 1002 -1.66 24.84 12.90
CA THR A 1002 -1.29 26.19 13.34
C THR A 1002 -0.07 26.77 12.60
N THR A 1003 0.54 25.99 11.69
CA THR A 1003 1.65 26.42 10.81
C THR A 1003 1.37 26.16 9.33
N ARG A 1004 0.68 25.06 9.00
CA ARG A 1004 0.32 24.67 7.64
C ARG A 1004 -1.12 24.21 7.59
N LEU A 1005 -1.90 24.75 6.65
CA LEU A 1005 -3.32 24.48 6.58
C LEU A 1005 -3.61 23.20 5.76
N LEU A 1006 -3.11 22.03 6.14
CA LEU A 1006 -3.25 20.80 5.33
C LEU A 1006 -4.54 19.99 5.57
N LEU A 1007 -5.28 20.26 6.65
CA LEU A 1007 -6.55 19.56 6.87
C LEU A 1007 -7.49 19.78 5.67
N GLY A 1008 -8.03 18.67 5.16
CA GLY A 1008 -8.89 18.60 3.96
C GLY A 1008 -8.16 18.26 2.65
N TYR A 1009 -6.82 18.37 2.58
CA TYR A 1009 -6.06 18.02 1.38
C TYR A 1009 -6.23 16.56 0.95
N PRO A 1010 -6.09 15.54 1.84
CA PRO A 1010 -6.24 14.13 1.46
C PRO A 1010 -7.58 13.82 0.80
N ASP A 1011 -8.67 14.44 1.28
CA ASP A 1011 -10.01 14.24 0.73
C ASP A 1011 -10.13 14.81 -0.71
N LYS A 1012 -9.59 15.99 -1.01
CA LYS A 1012 -9.63 16.53 -2.40
C LYS A 1012 -8.70 15.80 -3.34
N ILE A 1013 -7.50 15.44 -2.89
CA ILE A 1013 -6.57 14.70 -3.74
C ILE A 1013 -7.21 13.36 -4.13
N LYS A 1014 -7.91 12.71 -3.20
CA LYS A 1014 -8.69 11.49 -3.48
C LYS A 1014 -9.87 11.75 -4.43
N GLU A 1015 -10.60 12.85 -4.26
CA GLU A 1015 -11.69 13.24 -5.16
C GLU A 1015 -11.17 13.46 -6.59
N LEU A 1016 -10.09 14.23 -6.74
CA LEU A 1016 -9.45 14.47 -8.04
C LEU A 1016 -8.93 13.17 -8.65
N ALA A 1017 -8.27 12.31 -7.86
CA ALA A 1017 -7.77 11.03 -8.34
C ALA A 1017 -8.90 10.15 -8.89
N LEU A 1018 -10.04 10.09 -8.20
CA LEU A 1018 -11.22 9.36 -8.69
C LEU A 1018 -11.82 10.00 -9.95
N GLN A 1019 -11.95 11.33 -9.99
CA GLN A 1019 -12.47 12.06 -11.14
C GLN A 1019 -11.60 11.89 -12.38
N LYS A 1020 -10.29 11.82 -12.19
CA LYS A 1020 -9.29 11.69 -13.24
C LYS A 1020 -8.83 10.26 -13.43
N GLU A 1021 -9.44 9.24 -12.81
CA GLU A 1021 -9.01 7.83 -12.94
C GLU A 1021 -7.52 7.57 -12.56
N CYS A 1022 -6.94 8.45 -11.74
CA CYS A 1022 -5.61 8.27 -11.17
C CYS A 1022 -5.68 7.36 -9.93
N THR A 1023 -4.53 6.84 -9.51
CA THR A 1023 -4.41 6.06 -8.27
C THR A 1023 -4.16 7.01 -7.10
N PHE A 1024 -4.86 6.82 -5.98
CA PHE A 1024 -4.66 7.62 -4.76
C PHE A 1024 -3.66 6.93 -3.82
N ALA A 1025 -2.53 7.58 -3.54
CA ALA A 1025 -1.54 7.11 -2.56
C ALA A 1025 -1.76 7.80 -1.20
N ASN A 1026 -2.35 7.07 -0.26
CA ASN A 1026 -2.83 7.59 1.03
C ASN A 1026 -1.76 7.68 2.15
N ALA A 1027 -0.65 8.39 1.91
CA ALA A 1027 0.38 8.64 2.91
C ALA A 1027 -0.15 9.18 4.26
N PHE A 1028 -1.16 10.07 4.23
CA PHE A 1028 -1.74 10.69 5.44
C PHE A 1028 -2.20 9.64 6.46
N ASP A 1029 -2.95 8.64 6.01
CA ASP A 1029 -3.54 7.63 6.90
C ASP A 1029 -2.48 6.64 7.43
N PHE A 1030 -1.51 6.26 6.61
CA PHE A 1030 -0.36 5.46 7.06
C PHE A 1030 0.40 6.17 8.19
N ILE A 1031 0.68 7.46 8.02
CA ILE A 1031 1.39 8.26 9.02
C ILE A 1031 0.53 8.46 10.27
N LYS A 1032 -0.77 8.75 10.11
CA LYS A 1032 -1.73 8.87 11.23
C LYS A 1032 -1.72 7.61 12.08
N ARG A 1033 -1.93 6.44 11.47
CA ARG A 1033 -1.92 5.17 12.20
C ARG A 1033 -0.58 4.90 12.86
N PHE A 1034 0.54 5.11 12.16
CA PHE A 1034 1.87 4.96 12.73
C PHE A 1034 2.06 5.85 13.97
N GLN A 1035 1.79 7.16 13.85
CA GLN A 1035 2.03 8.14 14.91
C GLN A 1035 1.26 7.86 16.19
N TYR A 1036 0.00 7.41 16.07
CA TYR A 1036 -0.86 7.15 17.23
C TYR A 1036 -0.79 5.72 17.76
N ASN A 1037 -0.12 4.80 17.05
CA ASN A 1037 0.21 3.45 17.53
C ASN A 1037 1.59 3.35 18.19
N GLN A 1038 2.38 4.43 18.20
CA GLN A 1038 3.68 4.43 18.88
C GLN A 1038 3.53 4.24 20.39
N THR A 1039 4.47 3.51 20.99
CA THR A 1039 4.54 3.35 22.44
C THR A 1039 4.78 4.70 23.12
N ARG A 1040 4.14 4.92 24.28
CA ARG A 1040 4.22 6.16 25.05
C ARG A 1040 5.29 6.05 26.14
N VAL A 1041 6.56 6.09 25.73
CA VAL A 1041 7.73 5.91 26.62
C VAL A 1041 8.22 7.22 27.24
N GLY A 1042 7.84 8.37 26.68
CA GLY A 1042 8.16 9.68 27.23
C GLY A 1042 7.27 10.01 28.42
N SER A 1043 7.79 10.77 29.39
CA SER A 1043 7.06 11.20 30.58
C SER A 1043 7.19 12.71 30.78
N ALA A 1044 6.12 13.34 31.26
CA ALA A 1044 6.11 14.75 31.66
C ALA A 1044 5.58 14.91 33.10
N PHE A 1045 5.91 16.05 33.70
CA PHE A 1045 5.63 16.40 35.09
C PHE A 1045 4.88 17.73 35.18
N LEU A 1046 4.17 17.93 36.29
CA LEU A 1046 3.27 19.06 36.52
C LEU A 1046 4.00 20.24 37.16
N ASN A 1047 4.08 21.36 36.46
CA ASN A 1047 4.64 22.66 36.90
C ASN A 1047 6.13 22.69 37.28
N SER A 1048 6.67 21.61 37.86
CA SER A 1048 8.05 21.50 38.32
C SER A 1048 8.59 20.07 38.13
N ALA A 1049 9.91 19.95 38.22
CA ALA A 1049 10.63 18.69 38.05
C ALA A 1049 10.08 17.57 38.95
N ASN A 1050 9.82 16.41 38.37
CA ASN A 1050 9.39 15.18 39.05
C ASN A 1050 8.06 15.27 39.83
N ASN A 1051 7.29 16.35 39.66
CA ASN A 1051 5.99 16.48 40.31
C ASN A 1051 4.89 15.78 39.49
N THR A 1052 4.13 14.91 40.14
CA THR A 1052 2.96 14.21 39.55
C THR A 1052 1.70 14.41 40.37
N THR A 1053 1.72 15.31 41.36
CA THR A 1053 0.60 15.50 42.28
C THR A 1053 -0.22 16.71 41.87
N SER A 1054 -1.54 16.50 41.73
CA SER A 1054 -2.52 17.55 41.47
C SER A 1054 -2.54 18.58 42.59
N SER A 1055 -2.66 19.85 42.21
CA SER A 1055 -2.88 20.97 43.14
C SER A 1055 -4.36 21.31 43.34
N GLY A 1056 -5.26 20.61 42.64
CA GLY A 1056 -6.66 21.02 42.50
C GLY A 1056 -6.92 22.04 41.39
N SER A 1057 -5.87 22.47 40.68
CA SER A 1057 -5.98 23.39 39.54
C SER A 1057 -6.55 22.69 38.31
N ASN A 1058 -7.21 23.45 37.42
CA ASN A 1058 -7.67 22.97 36.13
C ASN A 1058 -6.58 22.98 35.05
N GLU A 1059 -5.47 23.70 35.26
CA GLU A 1059 -4.34 23.81 34.33
C GLU A 1059 -3.01 23.45 34.99
N TYR A 1060 -2.14 22.78 34.25
CA TYR A 1060 -0.78 22.45 34.66
C TYR A 1060 0.19 22.67 33.50
N ASN A 1061 1.29 23.38 33.73
CA ASN A 1061 2.39 23.40 32.78
C ASN A 1061 3.06 22.01 32.75
N LEU A 1062 3.46 21.53 31.58
CA LEU A 1062 4.13 20.24 31.44
C LEU A 1062 5.63 20.41 31.20
N VAL A 1063 6.41 19.82 32.10
CA VAL A 1063 7.88 19.92 32.11
C VAL A 1063 8.55 18.55 32.14
N ASN A 1064 9.82 18.48 31.78
CA ASN A 1064 10.65 17.28 31.94
C ASN A 1064 11.17 17.12 33.39
N ALA A 1065 11.96 16.08 33.64
CA ALA A 1065 12.56 15.79 34.96
C ALA A 1065 13.53 16.89 35.46
N SER A 1066 13.90 17.85 34.61
CA SER A 1066 14.73 19.00 34.94
C SER A 1066 13.94 20.30 35.07
N GLY A 1067 12.60 20.27 34.93
CA GLY A 1067 11.76 21.46 35.03
C GLY A 1067 11.71 22.32 33.75
N VAL A 1068 12.18 21.81 32.61
CA VAL A 1068 12.13 22.49 31.31
C VAL A 1068 10.85 22.09 30.58
N ASP A 1069 10.18 23.03 29.88
CA ASP A 1069 9.02 22.74 29.03
C ASP A 1069 9.28 21.52 28.12
N ILE A 1070 8.28 20.65 28.01
CA ILE A 1070 8.47 19.35 27.39
C ILE A 1070 8.79 19.43 25.89
N ASN A 1071 8.22 20.38 25.13
CA ASN A 1071 8.53 20.54 23.71
C ASN A 1071 9.98 20.99 23.51
N VAL A 1072 10.43 21.95 24.34
CA VAL A 1072 11.82 22.44 24.33
C VAL A 1072 12.80 21.33 24.69
N ALA A 1073 12.48 20.54 25.72
CA ALA A 1073 13.31 19.43 26.17
C ALA A 1073 13.47 18.35 25.09
N GLN A 1074 12.41 18.05 24.34
CA GLN A 1074 12.43 17.01 23.29
C GLN A 1074 12.96 17.51 21.94
N LYS A 1075 13.10 18.83 21.74
CA LYS A 1075 13.46 19.45 20.45
C LYS A 1075 12.52 19.04 19.31
N LEU A 1076 11.23 18.88 19.62
CA LEU A 1076 10.19 18.50 18.67
C LEU A 1076 9.24 19.67 18.44
N ARG A 1077 8.84 19.91 17.18
CA ARG A 1077 7.77 20.86 16.82
C ARG A 1077 6.42 20.32 17.25
N GLY A 1078 6.15 20.26 18.56
CA GLY A 1078 4.96 19.69 19.17
C GLY A 1078 5.02 18.17 19.28
N ILE A 1079 4.47 17.64 20.36
CA ILE A 1079 4.46 16.21 20.70
C ILE A 1079 3.05 15.65 20.43
N ARG A 1080 2.96 14.39 20.00
CA ARG A 1080 1.70 13.69 19.72
C ARG A 1080 1.54 12.45 20.61
N ASN A 1081 0.31 11.90 20.60
CA ASN A 1081 -0.06 10.65 21.25
C ASN A 1081 0.14 10.63 22.78
N TYR A 1082 -0.48 11.58 23.47
CA TYR A 1082 -0.49 11.65 24.94
C TYR A 1082 -1.39 10.57 25.59
N SER A 1083 -1.07 10.27 26.85
CA SER A 1083 -1.88 9.56 27.84
C SER A 1083 -1.84 10.39 29.12
N ILE A 1084 -3.01 10.62 29.72
CA ILE A 1084 -3.16 11.38 30.97
C ILE A 1084 -3.95 10.53 31.93
N LYS A 1085 -3.27 9.90 32.90
CA LYS A 1085 -3.94 9.07 33.91
C LYS A 1085 -4.07 9.82 35.21
N VAL A 1086 -5.29 9.94 35.72
CA VAL A 1086 -5.58 10.48 37.06
C VAL A 1086 -5.92 9.30 37.96
N ASP A 1087 -5.09 9.05 38.98
CA ASP A 1087 -5.16 7.90 39.87
C ASP A 1087 -5.30 6.56 39.11
N GLY A 1088 -4.55 6.44 38.01
CA GLY A 1088 -4.54 5.27 37.13
C GLY A 1088 -5.64 5.24 36.05
N ILE A 1089 -6.61 6.15 36.08
CA ILE A 1089 -7.72 6.22 35.11
C ILE A 1089 -7.36 7.16 33.96
N GLU A 1090 -7.41 6.70 32.72
CA GLU A 1090 -7.18 7.52 31.52
C GLU A 1090 -8.25 8.63 31.39
N ARG A 1091 -7.78 9.86 31.19
CA ARG A 1091 -8.60 11.08 31.06
C ARG A 1091 -8.31 11.84 29.77
N TYR A 1092 -7.24 11.52 29.04
CA TYR A 1092 -6.98 12.16 27.75
C TYR A 1092 -8.07 11.77 26.74
N GLY A 1093 -8.70 12.77 26.13
CA GLY A 1093 -9.87 12.52 25.27
C GLY A 1093 -11.18 12.35 26.04
N ASP A 1094 -11.16 12.41 27.37
CA ASP A 1094 -12.34 12.35 28.24
C ASP A 1094 -12.25 13.32 29.41
N GLY A 1095 -12.23 14.61 29.08
CA GLY A 1095 -12.28 15.70 30.06
C GLY A 1095 -10.98 16.48 30.20
N CYS A 1096 -9.90 16.08 29.54
CA CYS A 1096 -8.73 16.92 29.37
C CYS A 1096 -8.13 16.85 27.97
N TYR A 1097 -7.36 17.89 27.63
CA TYR A 1097 -6.56 17.99 26.42
C TYR A 1097 -5.19 18.60 26.75
N ILE A 1098 -4.28 18.53 25.78
CA ILE A 1098 -2.97 19.16 25.87
C ILE A 1098 -2.94 20.34 24.92
N ASP A 1099 -2.69 21.53 25.43
CA ASP A 1099 -2.38 22.70 24.63
C ASP A 1099 -0.85 22.80 24.49
N ASN A 1100 -0.32 22.29 23.38
CA ASN A 1100 1.12 22.28 23.08
C ASN A 1100 1.46 22.86 21.71
N ALA A 1101 0.57 23.69 21.16
CA ALA A 1101 0.58 24.03 19.75
C ALA A 1101 1.88 24.75 19.34
N TYR A 1102 2.70 24.09 18.52
CA TYR A 1102 3.72 24.78 17.73
C TYR A 1102 3.03 25.53 16.59
N GLY A 1103 3.33 26.81 16.39
CA GLY A 1103 2.52 27.69 15.56
C GLY A 1103 3.20 29.00 15.23
N TYR A 1104 2.53 29.83 14.43
CA TYR A 1104 2.91 31.24 14.30
C TYR A 1104 2.29 32.05 15.43
N TYR A 1105 3.13 32.74 16.21
CA TYR A 1105 2.71 33.57 17.34
C TYR A 1105 3.43 34.92 17.35
N PHE A 1106 2.85 35.90 18.04
CA PHE A 1106 3.55 37.16 18.29
C PHE A 1106 4.80 36.92 19.16
N LYS A 1107 5.93 37.50 18.74
CA LYS A 1107 7.18 37.43 19.50
C LYS A 1107 6.99 38.02 20.91
N PRO A 1108 7.59 37.44 21.96
CA PRO A 1108 7.50 37.97 23.33
C PRO A 1108 7.93 39.44 23.44
N ALA A 1109 8.92 39.86 22.64
CA ALA A 1109 9.44 41.23 22.62
C ALA A 1109 8.52 42.26 21.89
N THR A 1110 7.49 41.82 21.18
CA THR A 1110 6.55 42.73 20.51
C THR A 1110 5.74 43.50 21.56
N THR A 1111 5.72 44.83 21.49
CA THR A 1111 4.98 45.67 22.43
C THR A 1111 3.47 45.46 22.29
N SER A 1112 2.71 45.66 23.37
CA SER A 1112 1.24 45.51 23.41
C SER A 1112 0.53 46.22 22.26
N SER A 1113 0.85 47.50 22.02
CA SER A 1113 0.27 48.29 20.92
C SER A 1113 0.57 47.75 19.51
N ASN A 1114 1.57 46.88 19.36
CA ASN A 1114 2.03 46.32 18.09
C ASN A 1114 1.61 44.87 17.86
N LEU A 1115 0.75 44.30 18.73
CA LEU A 1115 0.12 42.99 18.52
C LEU A 1115 -1.02 43.09 17.49
N THR A 1116 -0.70 43.65 16.33
CA THR A 1116 -1.64 43.90 15.24
C THR A 1116 -1.42 42.93 14.09
N ILE A 1117 -2.48 42.60 13.36
CA ILE A 1117 -2.44 41.86 12.09
C ILE A 1117 -3.43 42.55 11.17
N ASP A 1118 -3.04 42.74 9.91
CA ASP A 1118 -3.90 43.31 8.89
C ASP A 1118 -4.07 42.30 7.75
N ASN A 1119 -5.32 41.96 7.46
CA ASN A 1119 -5.74 41.15 6.31
C ASN A 1119 -4.85 39.92 6.03
N TRP A 1120 -4.83 38.97 6.96
CA TRP A 1120 -4.09 37.71 6.87
C TRP A 1120 -2.55 37.87 6.76
N ASN A 1121 -1.99 39.06 7.06
CA ASN A 1121 -0.55 39.22 7.21
C ASN A 1121 -0.06 38.65 8.56
N ASN A 1122 -0.13 37.33 8.65
CA ASN A 1122 -0.20 36.60 9.92
C ASN A 1122 0.79 35.44 10.02
N LYS A 1123 1.80 35.43 9.14
CA LYS A 1123 2.92 34.48 9.11
C LYS A 1123 4.18 35.14 9.70
N VAL A 1124 5.37 34.61 9.40
CA VAL A 1124 6.64 35.15 9.89
C VAL A 1124 6.83 36.61 9.41
N THR A 1125 7.02 37.51 10.37
CA THR A 1125 7.26 38.95 10.14
C THR A 1125 8.27 39.46 11.17
N THR A 1126 8.48 40.78 11.21
CA THR A 1126 9.27 41.41 12.30
C THR A 1126 8.65 41.18 13.67
N LYS A 1127 7.31 41.02 13.78
CA LYS A 1127 6.56 40.85 15.04
C LYS A 1127 6.06 39.42 15.30
N ILE A 1128 6.02 38.54 14.30
CA ILE A 1128 5.52 37.17 14.41
C ILE A 1128 6.65 36.17 14.11
N ALA A 1129 6.72 35.07 14.83
CA ALA A 1129 7.67 33.98 14.61
C ALA A 1129 6.98 32.62 14.70
N ALA A 1130 7.62 31.59 14.14
CA ALA A 1130 7.28 30.21 14.43
C ALA A 1130 7.84 29.84 15.81
N ASP A 1131 6.96 29.55 16.77
CA ASP A 1131 7.34 29.34 18.17
C ASP A 1131 6.38 28.36 18.87
N TYR A 1132 6.68 28.04 20.12
CA TYR A 1132 5.84 27.24 20.99
C TYR A 1132 5.12 28.12 22.00
N VAL A 1133 3.85 27.80 22.26
CA VAL A 1133 3.25 28.18 23.54
C VAL A 1133 3.75 27.23 24.62
N THR A 1134 3.86 27.72 25.86
CA THR A 1134 4.13 26.85 27.01
C THR A 1134 3.11 25.72 27.04
N THR A 1135 3.62 24.49 27.10
CA THR A 1135 2.83 23.27 27.02
C THR A 1135 1.99 23.12 28.28
N LYS A 1136 0.67 22.96 28.11
CA LYS A 1136 -0.27 22.84 29.23
C LYS A 1136 -1.16 21.62 29.12
N LEU A 1137 -1.39 20.96 30.24
CA LEU A 1137 -2.51 20.06 30.46
C LEU A 1137 -3.70 20.88 30.98
N VAL A 1138 -4.85 20.77 30.30
CA VAL A 1138 -6.07 21.50 30.65
C VAL A 1138 -7.22 20.54 30.89
N PHE A 1139 -7.79 20.56 32.09
CA PHE A 1139 -9.01 19.85 32.45
C PHE A 1139 -10.24 20.74 32.19
N THR A 1140 -11.17 20.22 31.40
CA THR A 1140 -12.44 20.87 31.04
C THR A 1140 -13.62 20.41 31.89
N LYS A 1141 -13.46 19.28 32.57
CA LYS A 1141 -14.38 18.68 33.55
C LYS A 1141 -13.60 17.72 34.44
N ASP A 1142 -14.23 17.23 35.51
CA ASP A 1142 -13.65 16.26 36.43
C ASP A 1142 -12.24 16.67 36.93
N ILE A 1143 -12.12 17.94 37.32
CA ILE A 1143 -10.84 18.54 37.77
C ILE A 1143 -10.28 17.70 38.93
N PRO A 1144 -9.05 17.17 38.82
CA PRO A 1144 -8.50 16.29 39.84
C PRO A 1144 -8.36 17.02 41.18
N PRO A 1145 -8.83 16.46 42.30
CA PRO A 1145 -8.70 17.11 43.60
C PRO A 1145 -7.22 17.24 44.00
N ASN A 1146 -6.93 18.18 44.90
CA ASN A 1146 -5.60 18.34 45.46
C ASN A 1146 -5.12 17.03 46.10
N GLY A 1147 -3.91 16.58 45.75
CA GLY A 1147 -3.34 15.31 46.21
C GLY A 1147 -3.54 14.11 45.27
N ALA A 1148 -4.41 14.21 44.25
CA ALA A 1148 -4.55 13.14 43.24
C ALA A 1148 -3.27 12.97 42.41
N LYS A 1149 -2.96 11.75 41.98
CA LYS A 1149 -1.79 11.47 41.13
C LYS A 1149 -2.16 11.63 39.66
N ILE A 1150 -1.42 12.46 38.92
CA ILE A 1150 -1.56 12.64 37.47
C ILE A 1150 -0.28 12.14 36.79
N GLU A 1151 -0.42 11.12 35.96
CA GLU A 1151 0.66 10.53 35.17
C GLU A 1151 0.50 10.96 33.71
N VAL A 1152 1.50 11.64 33.16
CA VAL A 1152 1.51 12.11 31.78
C VAL A 1152 2.57 11.35 31.01
N SER A 1153 2.17 10.60 29.99
CA SER A 1153 3.09 9.95 29.05
C SER A 1153 2.78 10.27 27.60
N PHE A 1154 3.77 10.15 26.73
CA PHE A 1154 3.68 10.50 25.31
C PHE A 1154 4.65 9.68 24.45
N SER A 1155 4.43 9.69 23.13
CA SER A 1155 5.35 9.03 22.19
C SER A 1155 6.56 9.92 21.89
N THR A 1156 7.76 9.37 22.07
CA THR A 1156 9.02 10.04 21.69
C THR A 1156 9.32 9.88 20.19
N GLU A 1157 8.79 8.83 19.57
CA GLU A 1157 8.86 8.60 18.14
C GLU A 1157 7.87 9.50 17.39
N LYS A 1158 8.37 10.17 16.35
CA LYS A 1158 7.60 11.10 15.54
C LYS A 1158 7.92 10.91 14.07
N TRP A 1159 6.91 10.96 13.21
CA TRP A 1159 7.08 10.78 11.76
C TRP A 1159 7.98 11.86 11.14
N SER A 1160 7.95 13.07 11.72
CA SER A 1160 8.77 14.21 11.33
C SER A 1160 9.02 15.09 12.56
N SER A 1161 10.27 15.45 12.82
CA SER A 1161 10.62 16.35 13.93
C SER A 1161 10.02 17.74 13.75
N ASP A 1162 9.84 18.17 12.49
CA ASP A 1162 9.38 19.49 12.12
C ASP A 1162 7.95 19.54 11.54
N ASP A 1163 7.25 18.40 11.59
CA ASP A 1163 5.91 18.17 11.04
C ASP A 1163 5.80 18.42 9.53
N CYS A 1164 6.89 18.12 8.83
CA CYS A 1164 7.00 18.29 7.41
C CYS A 1164 8.02 17.31 6.79
N HIS A 1165 9.30 17.46 7.12
CA HIS A 1165 10.37 16.70 6.50
C HIS A 1165 10.59 15.37 7.24
N MET A 1166 10.73 14.28 6.48
CA MET A 1166 10.93 12.95 7.05
C MET A 1166 12.40 12.77 7.48
N GLY A 1167 12.71 13.25 8.68
CA GLY A 1167 14.02 13.05 9.32
C GLY A 1167 14.15 11.69 10.02
N SER A 1168 13.05 10.98 10.25
CA SER A 1168 13.03 9.66 10.92
C SER A 1168 12.73 8.53 9.94
N LEU A 1169 13.29 7.34 10.20
CA LEU A 1169 13.03 6.13 9.42
C LEU A 1169 11.53 5.78 9.40
N GLY A 1170 10.82 6.03 10.50
CA GLY A 1170 9.37 5.79 10.59
C GLY A 1170 8.56 6.57 9.54
N GLY A 1171 8.83 7.87 9.37
CA GLY A 1171 8.17 8.69 8.36
C GLY A 1171 8.47 8.22 6.92
N ILE A 1172 9.74 7.94 6.63
CA ILE A 1172 10.20 7.45 5.33
C ILE A 1172 9.48 6.13 4.96
N HIS A 1173 9.40 5.18 5.90
CA HIS A 1173 8.76 3.88 5.64
C HIS A 1173 7.25 3.98 5.44
N MET A 1174 6.55 4.92 6.08
CA MET A 1174 5.11 5.09 5.87
C MET A 1174 4.77 5.64 4.48
N TYR A 1175 5.56 6.61 3.98
CA TYR A 1175 5.44 7.04 2.58
C TYR A 1175 5.76 5.89 1.63
N LYS A 1176 6.85 5.15 1.86
CA LYS A 1176 7.22 3.97 1.06
C LYS A 1176 6.05 2.99 0.91
N ASN A 1177 5.42 2.59 2.03
CA ASN A 1177 4.33 1.63 2.01
C ASN A 1177 3.13 2.14 1.20
N SER A 1178 2.75 3.41 1.41
CA SER A 1178 1.66 4.01 0.64
C SER A 1178 1.95 4.07 -0.87
N LEU A 1179 3.20 4.33 -1.26
CA LEU A 1179 3.59 4.41 -2.66
C LEU A 1179 3.69 3.02 -3.29
N ILE A 1180 4.23 2.01 -2.58
CA ILE A 1180 4.28 0.63 -3.06
C ILE A 1180 2.87 0.06 -3.28
N ASP A 1181 1.94 0.26 -2.36
CA ASP A 1181 0.55 -0.20 -2.51
C ASP A 1181 -0.10 0.40 -3.78
N ALA A 1182 0.10 1.69 -3.99
CA ALA A 1182 -0.39 2.37 -5.20
C ALA A 1182 0.34 1.88 -6.47
N MET A 1183 1.65 1.67 -6.39
CA MET A 1183 2.48 1.23 -7.51
C MET A 1183 2.09 -0.18 -7.96
N GLN A 1184 1.79 -1.11 -7.05
CA GLN A 1184 1.32 -2.44 -7.41
C GLN A 1184 0.00 -2.41 -8.19
N ILE A 1185 -0.94 -1.55 -7.79
CA ILE A 1185 -2.19 -1.34 -8.53
C ILE A 1185 -1.90 -0.78 -9.93
N MET A 1186 -0.98 0.18 -10.03
CA MET A 1186 -0.60 0.81 -11.30
C MET A 1186 0.13 -0.16 -12.23
N ILE A 1187 1.04 -0.98 -11.71
CA ILE A 1187 1.73 -2.03 -12.47
C ILE A 1187 0.70 -3.00 -13.08
N CYS A 1188 -0.27 -3.48 -12.30
CA CYS A 1188 -1.34 -4.35 -12.80
C CYS A 1188 -2.17 -3.70 -13.91
N LYS A 1189 -2.39 -2.38 -13.87
CA LYS A 1189 -3.09 -1.63 -14.93
C LYS A 1189 -2.24 -1.45 -16.18
N SER A 1190 -0.93 -1.28 -16.02
CA SER A 1190 0.03 -1.07 -17.12
C SER A 1190 0.36 -2.32 -17.94
N ILE A 1191 0.02 -3.52 -17.44
CA ILE A 1191 0.28 -4.83 -18.06
C ILE A 1191 -0.98 -5.38 -18.78
N GLY A 1192 -1.95 -4.50 -19.10
CA GLY A 1192 -3.17 -4.84 -19.83
C GLY A 1192 -2.92 -5.60 -21.15
#